data_AF-G1RT03-F1
#
_entry.id   AF-G1RT03-F1
#
_cell.length_a   1.000
_cell.length_b   1.000
_cell.length_c   1.000
_cell.angle_alpha   90.00
_cell.angle_beta   90.00
_cell.angle_gamma   90.00
#
_symmetry.space_group_name_H-M   'P 1'
#
loop_
_entity.id
_entity.type
_entity.pdbx_description
1 polymer ?
#
loop_
_entity_poly.entity_id
_entity_poly.type
_entity_poly.pdbx_seq_one_letter_code
_entity_poly.pdbx_strand_id
1 'polypeptide(L)'
;MALSPWTPGPGAGKKLVQAAAVATGPSLELCTFPSTLGSSVAVEALEQLFVVEQSLQSDYFKCNEEAKIFLKDTAVAVKKLEEMRKATIDLLEIESMELNKLYYLLETLPNSIKRELEECVRDARRLNLFEINTIKMRITRTENEIELLKKKITDLTKYNEALGEKQEELARKHARFVLSLNQTMEKKATTTVYINETYTKINLKREDIALQKKCMQETEELMEKERAEYLIRKQELTAQINEFKNTREVKRMETYEKKKELDKLQTKMSKIKETVTVSAAVLSDHNLEIAQLHESIRYWEQQVSELKKALAILEVKLCFFTDNKEKLDDTSNDEKNEFLNKIKQLVETLHAARMEYKDLQEKVKTLTRQYKIVLSEEEKAFLQKRKIHDENQKQLTFISQKEYFLSQKRVDIKNMEEGLVTLQELQRATKTVYQQQIKILSANLERESQRCVITQWKIACLRKKHARWTAKIKAEIQAITEKIQNAEVRRTELLNETSFREQEISEFVAQIEKLTIELKEEEKAFVNKEKMLMKELSKYEEMFVKETQINKEKEEELVECLPQLQVAEQEYKEKKRKLEELSNIITAQRQEEDLLNNHIFLFTRDFSRYISNTEDIKQELKQLRDQESKKTKDHFETLKNLENGFYINDQKADLLLLENKKLKEYILYLKNNIEKYREGQEALMHTSSDLSRQLIAQEAQYKDLWAEFQATVKILVDNGEETLQDIKNLTDKLRERDEKMQHVSTWLQGSLEGLRLLVEQESPMGLLKKKKHIRTRVHFPVVKRTERNTLTK
;
A
#
# COMPACT_ATOMS: atom_id res chain seq x y z
N MET A 1 2.76 -64.96 -13.43
CA MET A 1 3.25 -65.19 -12.06
C MET A 1 2.01 -65.55 -11.23
N ALA A 2 1.77 -66.83 -10.91
CA ALA A 2 2.44 -67.64 -9.87
C ALA A 2 1.92 -67.25 -8.47
N LEU A 3 1.31 -68.12 -7.64
CA LEU A 3 1.21 -69.60 -7.64
C LEU A 3 -0.23 -70.12 -7.37
N SER A 4 -0.43 -71.43 -7.56
CA SER A 4 -1.63 -72.23 -7.26
C SER A 4 -1.60 -72.75 -5.79
N PRO A 5 -2.68 -73.35 -5.17
CA PRO A 5 -3.26 -74.63 -5.62
C PRO A 5 -4.78 -74.92 -5.39
N TRP A 6 -5.37 -75.61 -6.37
CA TRP A 6 -6.25 -76.80 -6.30
C TRP A 6 -7.50 -76.86 -5.38
N THR A 7 -8.66 -76.94 -6.05
CA THR A 7 -9.80 -77.82 -5.72
C THR A 7 -9.82 -79.02 -6.70
N PRO A 8 -10.43 -80.17 -6.37
CA PRO A 8 -11.88 -80.34 -6.59
C PRO A 8 -12.63 -81.17 -5.53
N GLY A 9 -13.95 -81.15 -5.66
CA GLY A 9 -14.92 -81.95 -4.90
C GLY A 9 -15.30 -83.29 -5.56
N PRO A 10 -16.50 -83.83 -5.29
CA PRO A 10 -16.63 -85.24 -4.91
C PRO A 10 -17.25 -86.18 -5.97
N GLY A 11 -17.10 -87.49 -5.77
CA GLY A 11 -17.81 -88.52 -6.52
C GLY A 11 -17.79 -89.89 -5.80
N ALA A 12 -18.91 -90.62 -5.87
CA ALA A 12 -19.02 -91.97 -5.32
C ALA A 12 -18.76 -93.04 -6.39
N GLY A 13 -18.03 -94.11 -6.06
CA GLY A 13 -17.67 -95.18 -7.01
C GLY A 13 -17.43 -96.52 -6.31
N LYS A 14 -18.03 -97.59 -6.86
CA LYS A 14 -17.93 -98.97 -6.33
C LYS A 14 -16.65 -99.69 -6.80
N LYS A 15 -16.31 -100.73 -6.02
CA LYS A 15 -15.77 -102.06 -6.40
C LYS A 15 -14.24 -102.33 -6.47
N LEU A 16 -13.93 -103.50 -5.86
CA LEU A 16 -12.91 -104.53 -6.15
C LEU A 16 -11.45 -104.36 -5.67
N VAL A 17 -11.02 -105.38 -4.89
CA VAL A 17 -9.70 -106.08 -4.93
C VAL A 17 -8.49 -105.25 -4.42
N GLN A 18 -7.53 -105.79 -3.65
CA GLN A 18 -7.04 -107.18 -3.57
C GLN A 18 -6.88 -107.73 -2.14
N ALA A 19 -6.60 -109.04 -2.06
CA ALA A 19 -6.56 -109.85 -0.85
C ALA A 19 -5.33 -109.65 0.04
N ALA A 20 -5.49 -110.00 1.32
CA ALA A 20 -4.61 -110.95 1.98
C ALA A 20 -5.43 -111.80 2.96
N ALA A 21 -5.44 -113.11 2.77
CA ALA A 21 -5.98 -114.07 3.73
C ALA A 21 -4.94 -115.15 3.97
N VAL A 22 -4.70 -115.51 5.23
CA VAL A 22 -3.91 -116.68 5.62
C VAL A 22 -4.70 -117.40 6.70
N ALA A 23 -4.90 -118.70 6.52
CA ALA A 23 -5.56 -119.57 7.47
C ALA A 23 -4.76 -120.87 7.58
N THR A 24 -4.55 -121.34 8.80
CA THR A 24 -3.85 -122.60 9.10
C THR A 24 -4.50 -123.27 10.31
N GLY A 25 -5.11 -124.44 10.08
CA GLY A 25 -5.27 -125.47 11.10
C GLY A 25 -4.09 -126.47 11.02
N PRO A 26 -4.24 -127.74 11.45
CA PRO A 26 -5.48 -128.38 11.94
C PRO A 26 -5.34 -129.23 13.22
N SER A 27 -6.47 -129.79 13.64
CA SER A 27 -6.70 -131.02 14.42
C SER A 27 -5.52 -131.81 15.03
N LEU A 28 -5.69 -132.21 16.31
CA LEU A 28 -5.20 -133.47 16.85
C LEU A 28 -6.23 -134.01 17.87
N GLU A 29 -6.53 -135.31 17.80
CA GLU A 29 -7.45 -136.03 18.69
C GLU A 29 -6.66 -136.94 19.66
N LEU A 30 -7.39 -137.67 20.51
CA LEU A 30 -6.94 -138.73 21.43
C LEU A 30 -6.25 -138.23 22.73
N CYS A 31 -6.37 -138.92 23.87
CA CYS A 31 -7.04 -140.19 24.15
C CYS A 31 -7.70 -140.23 25.54
N THR A 32 -8.66 -141.15 25.74
CA THR A 32 -9.36 -141.36 27.02
C THR A 32 -8.60 -142.26 27.99
N PHE A 33 -8.81 -142.08 29.29
CA PHE A 33 -8.42 -143.05 30.32
C PHE A 33 -8.97 -144.47 30.05
N PRO A 34 -8.27 -145.48 30.58
CA PRO A 34 -8.95 -146.43 31.46
C PRO A 34 -8.30 -146.49 32.85
N SER A 35 -9.11 -146.86 33.84
CA SER A 35 -8.71 -147.00 35.25
C SER A 35 -8.48 -148.47 35.66
N THR A 36 -8.09 -148.69 36.91
CA THR A 36 -7.97 -149.98 37.62
C THR A 36 -6.74 -150.86 37.35
N LEU A 37 -5.74 -150.73 38.22
CA LEU A 37 -5.07 -151.86 38.90
C LEU A 37 -4.94 -151.48 40.39
N GLY A 38 -5.38 -152.27 41.37
CA GLY A 38 -5.74 -153.70 41.34
C GLY A 38 -5.20 -154.36 42.60
N SER A 39 -5.57 -153.85 43.79
CA SER A 39 -4.87 -154.16 45.04
C SER A 39 -5.31 -155.45 45.75
N SER A 40 -6.33 -156.17 45.25
CA SER A 40 -6.77 -157.43 45.87
C SER A 40 -5.63 -158.46 45.88
N VAL A 41 -4.98 -158.67 44.74
CA VAL A 41 -3.92 -159.67 44.55
C VAL A 41 -2.74 -159.47 45.51
N ALA A 42 -2.39 -158.23 45.83
CA ALA A 42 -1.31 -157.92 46.78
C ALA A 42 -1.71 -158.15 48.25
N VAL A 43 -2.99 -157.92 48.59
CA VAL A 43 -3.54 -158.22 49.92
C VAL A 43 -3.70 -159.72 50.10
N GLU A 44 -4.28 -160.43 49.12
CA GLU A 44 -4.46 -161.88 49.13
C GLU A 44 -3.11 -162.63 49.21
N ALA A 45 -2.06 -162.12 48.54
CA ALA A 45 -0.71 -162.66 48.66
C ALA A 45 -0.09 -162.47 50.06
N LEU A 46 -0.33 -161.31 50.70
CA LEU A 46 0.12 -161.05 52.07
C LEU A 46 -0.67 -161.88 53.10
N GLU A 47 -1.98 -162.03 52.92
CA GLU A 47 -2.83 -162.87 53.79
C GLU A 47 -2.44 -164.35 53.68
N GLN A 48 -2.16 -164.88 52.48
CA GLN A 48 -1.68 -166.27 52.36
C GLN A 48 -0.29 -166.47 52.96
N LEU A 49 0.63 -165.50 52.84
CA LEU A 49 1.91 -165.55 53.56
C LEU A 49 1.73 -165.52 55.08
N PHE A 50 0.75 -164.77 55.60
CA PHE A 50 0.43 -164.71 57.03
C PHE A 50 -0.23 -166.00 57.55
N VAL A 51 -1.07 -166.65 56.75
CA VAL A 51 -1.62 -167.99 57.05
C VAL A 51 -0.51 -169.04 57.09
N VAL A 52 0.49 -168.95 56.18
CA VAL A 52 1.68 -169.81 56.24
C VAL A 52 2.50 -169.52 57.51
N GLU A 53 2.70 -168.26 57.89
CA GLU A 53 3.40 -167.88 59.14
C GLU A 53 2.71 -168.47 60.39
N GLN A 54 1.38 -168.41 60.47
CA GLN A 54 0.62 -169.04 61.58
C GLN A 54 0.72 -170.57 61.55
N SER A 55 0.72 -171.20 60.38
CA SER A 55 0.83 -172.66 60.26
C SER A 55 2.17 -173.23 60.74
N LEU A 56 3.21 -172.39 60.86
CA LEU A 56 4.56 -172.76 61.30
C LEU A 56 4.77 -172.67 62.82
N GLN A 57 3.71 -172.41 63.61
CA GLN A 57 3.78 -172.36 65.08
C GLN A 57 3.32 -173.65 65.79
N SER A 58 2.98 -174.74 65.08
CA SER A 58 2.40 -175.96 65.66
C SER A 58 3.27 -177.23 65.55
N ASP A 59 4.26 -177.32 66.45
CA ASP A 59 4.81 -178.53 67.11
C ASP A 59 5.23 -179.82 66.35
N TYR A 60 5.01 -180.01 65.05
CA TYR A 60 5.25 -181.31 64.39
C TYR A 60 6.14 -181.37 63.14
N PHE A 61 6.79 -180.28 62.73
CA PHE A 61 7.77 -180.30 61.63
C PHE A 61 9.08 -179.57 61.95
N LYS A 62 10.21 -180.24 61.68
CA LYS A 62 11.55 -179.63 61.65
C LYS A 62 11.87 -179.17 60.23
N CYS A 63 11.64 -177.90 59.93
CA CYS A 63 12.03 -177.26 58.67
C CYS A 63 13.15 -176.23 58.90
N ASN A 64 13.98 -175.99 57.87
CA ASN A 64 15.17 -175.13 57.98
C ASN A 64 14.82 -173.65 58.29
N GLU A 65 15.61 -173.04 59.18
CA GLU A 65 15.48 -171.62 59.55
C GLU A 65 15.72 -170.68 58.34
N GLU A 66 16.44 -171.13 57.29
CA GLU A 66 16.60 -170.41 56.02
C GLU A 66 15.25 -170.11 55.35
N ALA A 67 14.31 -171.05 55.33
CA ALA A 67 13.00 -170.88 54.68
C ALA A 67 12.18 -169.76 55.35
N LYS A 68 12.35 -169.63 56.68
CA LYS A 68 11.71 -168.61 57.53
C LYS A 68 12.29 -167.22 57.30
N ILE A 69 13.59 -167.13 57.01
CA ILE A 69 14.25 -165.88 56.58
C ILE A 69 13.76 -165.49 55.17
N PHE A 70 13.78 -166.42 54.21
CA PHE A 70 13.30 -166.16 52.84
C PHE A 70 11.85 -165.68 52.78
N LEU A 71 10.93 -166.28 53.55
CA LEU A 71 9.53 -165.85 53.61
C LEU A 71 9.41 -164.41 54.16
N LYS A 72 10.21 -164.08 55.19
CA LYS A 72 10.21 -162.75 55.82
C LYS A 72 10.76 -161.66 54.89
N ASP A 73 11.87 -161.93 54.21
CA ASP A 73 12.46 -161.00 53.24
C ASP A 73 11.54 -160.79 52.02
N THR A 74 10.84 -161.84 51.59
CA THR A 74 9.82 -161.77 50.52
C THR A 74 8.67 -160.83 50.93
N ALA A 75 8.14 -160.97 52.15
CA ALA A 75 7.07 -160.09 52.65
C ALA A 75 7.51 -158.62 52.75
N VAL A 76 8.76 -158.36 53.18
CA VAL A 76 9.34 -157.00 53.23
C VAL A 76 9.51 -156.41 51.83
N ALA A 77 9.95 -157.21 50.86
CA ALA A 77 10.10 -156.77 49.47
C ALA A 77 8.75 -156.41 48.82
N VAL A 78 7.71 -157.23 49.02
CA VAL A 78 6.35 -156.96 48.53
C VAL A 78 5.79 -155.66 49.12
N LYS A 79 5.93 -155.44 50.44
CA LYS A 79 5.48 -154.22 51.09
C LYS A 79 6.14 -152.96 50.51
N LYS A 80 7.46 -153.01 50.29
CA LYS A 80 8.23 -151.88 49.74
C LYS A 80 7.87 -151.53 48.29
N LEU A 81 7.44 -152.53 47.50
CA LEU A 81 6.93 -152.33 46.15
C LEU A 81 5.60 -151.58 46.12
N GLU A 82 4.65 -151.91 47.01
CA GLU A 82 3.35 -151.21 47.05
C GLU A 82 3.48 -149.78 47.59
N GLU A 83 4.40 -149.53 48.53
CA GLU A 83 4.74 -148.17 48.99
C GLU A 83 5.29 -147.30 47.85
N MET A 84 6.18 -147.85 47.01
CA MET A 84 6.67 -147.17 45.79
C MET A 84 5.55 -146.94 44.76
N ARG A 85 4.67 -147.93 44.56
CA ARG A 85 3.55 -147.84 43.61
C ARG A 85 2.61 -146.69 43.98
N LYS A 86 2.28 -146.55 45.27
CA LYS A 86 1.41 -145.47 45.77
C LYS A 86 2.02 -144.09 45.56
N ALA A 87 3.27 -143.88 45.99
CA ALA A 87 3.95 -142.60 45.85
C ALA A 87 4.09 -142.13 44.38
N THR A 88 4.12 -143.07 43.43
CA THR A 88 4.16 -142.77 41.99
C THR A 88 2.81 -142.27 41.46
N ILE A 89 1.69 -142.77 42.00
CA ILE A 89 0.34 -142.35 41.60
C ILE A 89 0.04 -140.94 42.11
N ASP A 90 0.35 -140.66 43.39
CA ASP A 90 0.11 -139.36 44.03
C ASP A 90 0.82 -138.20 43.28
N LEU A 91 2.01 -138.45 42.71
CA LEU A 91 2.74 -137.49 41.87
C LEU A 91 2.07 -137.21 40.53
N LEU A 92 1.58 -138.25 39.83
CA LEU A 92 0.94 -138.13 38.53
C LEU A 92 -0.41 -137.40 38.59
N GLU A 93 -1.13 -137.51 39.71
CA GLU A 93 -2.38 -136.77 39.93
C GLU A 93 -2.13 -135.26 40.09
N ILE A 94 -1.05 -134.87 40.77
CA ILE A 94 -0.65 -133.45 40.94
C ILE A 94 -0.30 -132.82 39.58
N GLU A 95 0.54 -133.48 38.77
CA GLU A 95 0.90 -132.96 37.43
C GLU A 95 -0.33 -132.83 36.52
N SER A 96 -1.27 -133.78 36.60
CA SER A 96 -2.53 -133.72 35.86
C SER A 96 -3.42 -132.54 36.26
N MET A 97 -3.47 -132.19 37.56
CA MET A 97 -4.18 -131.01 38.04
C MET A 97 -3.55 -129.68 37.57
N GLU A 98 -2.22 -129.56 37.61
CA GLU A 98 -1.53 -128.34 37.14
C GLU A 98 -1.68 -128.15 35.63
N LEU A 99 -1.58 -129.24 34.86
CA LEU A 99 -1.77 -129.22 33.41
C LEU A 99 -3.18 -128.75 33.01
N ASN A 100 -4.23 -129.26 33.66
CA ASN A 100 -5.61 -128.81 33.43
C ASN A 100 -5.80 -127.31 33.75
N LYS A 101 -5.16 -126.82 34.82
CA LYS A 101 -5.21 -125.40 35.22
C LYS A 101 -4.53 -124.49 34.19
N LEU A 102 -3.44 -124.95 33.56
CA LEU A 102 -2.78 -124.28 32.45
C LEU A 102 -3.66 -124.23 31.19
N TYR A 103 -4.32 -125.34 30.83
CA TYR A 103 -5.25 -125.38 29.69
C TYR A 103 -6.41 -124.38 29.85
N TYR A 104 -7.04 -124.32 31.03
CA TYR A 104 -8.12 -123.36 31.30
C TYR A 104 -7.68 -121.89 31.15
N LEU A 105 -6.44 -121.57 31.57
CA LEU A 105 -5.87 -120.23 31.38
C LEU A 105 -5.60 -119.91 29.89
N LEU A 106 -5.07 -120.88 29.14
CA LEU A 106 -4.83 -120.74 27.69
C LEU A 106 -6.13 -120.55 26.89
N GLU A 107 -7.22 -121.22 27.26
CA GLU A 107 -8.51 -121.12 26.58
C GLU A 107 -9.28 -119.82 26.90
N THR A 108 -9.21 -119.35 28.15
CA THR A 108 -10.02 -118.21 28.61
C THR A 108 -9.38 -116.84 28.37
N LEU A 109 -8.05 -116.71 28.49
CA LEU A 109 -7.35 -115.41 28.44
C LEU A 109 -7.51 -114.63 27.11
N PRO A 110 -7.53 -115.25 25.92
CA PRO A 110 -7.77 -114.51 24.67
C PRO A 110 -9.17 -113.86 24.61
N ASN A 111 -10.15 -114.46 25.30
CA ASN A 111 -11.56 -114.08 25.26
C ASN A 111 -11.97 -113.01 26.30
N SER A 112 -11.08 -112.67 27.25
CA SER A 112 -11.19 -111.44 28.06
C SER A 112 -10.54 -110.26 27.33
N ILE A 113 -9.28 -110.39 26.94
CA ILE A 113 -8.49 -109.32 26.30
C ILE A 113 -9.18 -108.76 25.06
N LYS A 114 -9.72 -109.63 24.19
CA LYS A 114 -10.47 -109.20 22.99
C LYS A 114 -11.70 -108.34 23.34
N ARG A 115 -12.41 -108.67 24.41
CA ARG A 115 -13.66 -108.03 24.84
C ARG A 115 -13.42 -106.62 25.36
N GLU A 116 -12.41 -106.47 26.21
CA GLU A 116 -11.95 -105.19 26.75
C GLU A 116 -11.50 -104.26 25.61
N LEU A 117 -10.70 -104.79 24.66
CA LEU A 117 -10.20 -104.01 23.54
C LEU A 117 -11.33 -103.59 22.56
N GLU A 118 -12.34 -104.45 22.33
CA GLU A 118 -13.56 -104.10 21.59
C GLU A 118 -14.41 -103.05 22.32
N GLU A 119 -14.40 -103.02 23.66
CA GLU A 119 -15.10 -102.01 24.48
C GLU A 119 -14.39 -100.64 24.41
N CYS A 120 -13.07 -100.59 24.64
CA CYS A 120 -12.28 -99.36 24.47
C CYS A 120 -12.40 -98.77 23.04
N VAL A 121 -12.42 -99.61 22.01
CA VAL A 121 -12.61 -99.16 20.61
C VAL A 121 -14.03 -98.64 20.36
N ARG A 122 -15.06 -99.14 21.05
CA ARG A 122 -16.42 -98.60 20.97
C ARG A 122 -16.51 -97.21 21.60
N ASP A 123 -15.96 -97.03 22.80
CA ASP A 123 -16.02 -95.73 23.47
C ASP A 123 -15.14 -94.67 22.81
N ALA A 124 -13.95 -95.03 22.29
CA ALA A 124 -13.15 -94.13 21.47
C ALA A 124 -13.91 -93.65 20.21
N ARG A 125 -14.67 -94.54 19.55
CA ARG A 125 -15.54 -94.17 18.41
C ARG A 125 -16.71 -93.29 18.85
N ARG A 126 -17.32 -93.57 20.01
CA ARG A 126 -18.43 -92.80 20.58
C ARG A 126 -18.03 -91.37 20.93
N LEU A 127 -16.85 -91.20 21.54
CA LEU A 127 -16.27 -89.89 21.87
C LEU A 127 -15.98 -89.07 20.60
N ASN A 128 -15.25 -89.65 19.63
CA ASN A 128 -14.98 -88.99 18.35
C ASN A 128 -16.26 -88.52 17.64
N LEU A 129 -17.33 -89.32 17.66
CA LEU A 129 -18.60 -88.98 17.02
C LEU A 129 -19.31 -87.82 17.73
N PHE A 130 -19.20 -87.73 19.06
CA PHE A 130 -19.68 -86.58 19.84
C PHE A 130 -18.87 -85.29 19.57
N GLU A 131 -17.55 -85.39 19.51
CA GLU A 131 -16.66 -84.26 19.20
C GLU A 131 -16.89 -83.73 17.78
N ILE A 132 -16.98 -84.61 16.78
CA ILE A 132 -17.30 -84.25 15.39
C ILE A 132 -18.65 -83.53 15.30
N ASN A 133 -19.68 -83.98 16.02
CA ASN A 133 -20.98 -83.30 16.04
C ASN A 133 -20.91 -81.95 16.77
N THR A 134 -20.11 -81.84 17.83
CA THR A 134 -19.86 -80.58 18.54
C THR A 134 -19.15 -79.56 17.65
N ILE A 135 -18.18 -80.00 16.84
CA ILE A 135 -17.48 -79.17 15.86
C ILE A 135 -18.45 -78.71 14.75
N LYS A 136 -19.25 -79.63 14.18
CA LYS A 136 -20.27 -79.29 13.17
C LYS A 136 -21.27 -78.24 13.66
N MET A 137 -21.76 -78.39 14.89
CA MET A 137 -22.66 -77.41 15.55
C MET A 137 -22.03 -76.02 15.70
N ARG A 138 -20.71 -75.93 15.93
CA ARG A 138 -19.99 -74.65 15.97
C ARG A 138 -19.82 -74.05 14.57
N ILE A 139 -19.47 -74.87 13.58
CA ILE A 139 -19.32 -74.45 12.18
C ILE A 139 -20.63 -73.85 11.65
N THR A 140 -21.75 -74.58 11.72
CA THR A 140 -23.04 -74.09 11.22
C THR A 140 -23.52 -72.83 11.92
N ARG A 141 -23.20 -72.67 13.23
CA ARG A 141 -23.45 -71.42 13.94
C ARG A 141 -22.63 -70.27 13.36
N THR A 142 -21.32 -70.45 13.16
CA THR A 142 -20.46 -69.40 12.57
C THR A 142 -20.83 -69.08 11.12
N GLU A 143 -21.29 -70.06 10.34
CA GLU A 143 -21.76 -69.85 8.96
C GLU A 143 -23.02 -68.97 8.93
N ASN A 144 -23.99 -69.23 9.81
CA ASN A 144 -25.18 -68.39 9.99
C ASN A 144 -24.82 -66.96 10.44
N GLU A 145 -23.90 -66.82 11.40
CA GLU A 145 -23.41 -65.51 11.87
C GLU A 145 -22.68 -64.74 10.73
N ILE A 146 -21.90 -65.42 9.89
CA ILE A 146 -21.28 -64.85 8.68
C ILE A 146 -22.32 -64.42 7.64
N GLU A 147 -23.39 -65.19 7.41
CA GLU A 147 -24.43 -64.83 6.45
C GLU A 147 -25.24 -63.60 6.89
N LEU A 148 -25.58 -63.52 8.19
CA LEU A 148 -26.21 -62.34 8.79
C LEU A 148 -25.33 -61.08 8.64
N LEU A 149 -24.02 -61.21 8.87
CA LEU A 149 -23.07 -60.10 8.67
C LEU A 149 -22.95 -59.69 7.19
N LYS A 150 -22.92 -60.65 6.25
CA LYS A 150 -22.95 -60.36 4.80
C LYS A 150 -24.20 -59.58 4.40
N LYS A 151 -25.38 -60.01 4.85
CA LYS A 151 -26.66 -59.29 4.62
C LYS A 151 -26.60 -57.87 5.15
N LYS A 152 -26.17 -57.69 6.41
CA LYS A 152 -25.99 -56.36 7.03
C LYS A 152 -25.02 -55.46 6.26
N ILE A 153 -23.93 -56.00 5.71
CA ILE A 153 -23.02 -55.25 4.83
C ILE A 153 -23.73 -54.80 3.55
N THR A 154 -24.46 -55.70 2.87
CA THR A 154 -25.18 -55.36 1.63
C THR A 154 -26.32 -54.37 1.82
N ASP A 155 -26.87 -54.23 3.02
CA ASP A 155 -27.88 -53.20 3.31
C ASP A 155 -27.22 -51.86 3.66
N LEU A 156 -26.11 -51.87 4.42
CA LEU A 156 -25.34 -50.67 4.71
C LEU A 156 -24.74 -50.01 3.45
N THR A 157 -24.31 -50.80 2.44
CA THR A 157 -23.85 -50.23 1.17
C THR A 157 -24.98 -49.49 0.43
N LYS A 158 -26.17 -50.11 0.30
CA LYS A 158 -27.35 -49.47 -0.31
C LYS A 158 -27.77 -48.19 0.42
N TYR A 159 -27.73 -48.20 1.76
CA TYR A 159 -28.03 -46.99 2.53
C TYR A 159 -27.01 -45.88 2.30
N ASN A 160 -25.71 -46.21 2.20
CA ASN A 160 -24.67 -45.23 1.89
C ASN A 160 -24.79 -44.67 0.47
N GLU A 161 -25.09 -45.51 -0.53
CA GLU A 161 -25.35 -45.10 -1.92
C GLU A 161 -26.53 -44.11 -1.97
N ALA A 162 -27.68 -44.46 -1.38
CA ALA A 162 -28.87 -43.60 -1.35
C ALA A 162 -28.71 -42.33 -0.50
N LEU A 163 -27.74 -42.29 0.43
CA LEU A 163 -27.35 -41.07 1.15
C LEU A 163 -26.42 -40.20 0.31
N GLY A 164 -25.49 -40.79 -0.44
CA GLY A 164 -24.61 -40.10 -1.38
C GLY A 164 -25.39 -39.37 -2.48
N GLU A 165 -26.36 -40.04 -3.11
CA GLU A 165 -27.25 -39.43 -4.11
C GLU A 165 -28.00 -38.21 -3.55
N LYS A 166 -28.55 -38.33 -2.33
CA LYS A 166 -29.26 -37.23 -1.64
C LYS A 166 -28.33 -36.08 -1.27
N GLN A 167 -27.10 -36.37 -0.86
CA GLN A 167 -26.09 -35.35 -0.55
C GLN A 167 -25.67 -34.60 -1.82
N GLU A 168 -25.49 -35.29 -2.94
CA GLU A 168 -25.14 -34.66 -4.22
C GLU A 168 -26.32 -33.86 -4.78
N GLU A 169 -27.56 -34.35 -4.68
CA GLU A 169 -28.74 -33.61 -5.10
C GLU A 169 -28.97 -32.35 -4.24
N LEU A 170 -28.72 -32.43 -2.93
CA LEU A 170 -28.74 -31.28 -2.02
C LEU A 170 -27.63 -30.28 -2.36
N ALA A 171 -26.41 -30.73 -2.68
CA ALA A 171 -25.33 -29.86 -3.13
C ALA A 171 -25.68 -29.15 -4.45
N ARG A 172 -26.24 -29.87 -5.44
CA ARG A 172 -26.75 -29.30 -6.70
C ARG A 172 -27.85 -28.27 -6.46
N LYS A 173 -28.78 -28.52 -5.53
CA LYS A 173 -29.83 -27.57 -5.11
C LYS A 173 -29.22 -26.32 -4.46
N HIS A 174 -28.31 -26.49 -3.49
CA HIS A 174 -27.64 -25.39 -2.81
C HIS A 174 -26.84 -24.51 -3.79
N ALA A 175 -26.05 -25.09 -4.68
CA ALA A 175 -25.31 -24.35 -5.70
C ALA A 175 -26.24 -23.51 -6.61
N ARG A 176 -27.38 -24.05 -7.04
CA ARG A 176 -28.40 -23.30 -7.80
C ARG A 176 -28.99 -22.14 -7.00
N PHE A 177 -29.27 -22.33 -5.71
CA PHE A 177 -29.75 -21.23 -4.85
C PHE A 177 -28.69 -20.15 -4.64
N VAL A 178 -27.42 -20.50 -4.43
CA VAL A 178 -26.32 -19.53 -4.29
C VAL A 178 -26.12 -18.74 -5.60
N LEU A 179 -26.15 -19.40 -6.76
CA LEU A 179 -26.06 -18.70 -8.06
C LEU A 179 -27.24 -17.74 -8.28
N SER A 180 -28.47 -18.15 -7.95
CA SER A 180 -29.66 -17.30 -8.03
C SER A 180 -29.61 -16.11 -7.06
N LEU A 181 -29.12 -16.34 -5.83
CA LEU A 181 -28.91 -15.28 -4.84
C LEU A 181 -27.84 -14.28 -5.30
N ASN A 182 -26.73 -14.76 -5.86
CA ASN A 182 -25.68 -13.88 -6.39
C ASN A 182 -26.20 -13.03 -7.56
N GLN A 183 -26.94 -13.62 -8.51
CA GLN A 183 -27.55 -12.88 -9.63
C GLN A 183 -28.61 -11.86 -9.18
N THR A 184 -29.37 -12.15 -8.12
CA THR A 184 -30.35 -11.19 -7.58
C THR A 184 -29.69 -10.09 -6.76
N MET A 185 -28.61 -10.39 -6.04
CA MET A 185 -27.78 -9.40 -5.35
C MET A 185 -27.01 -8.49 -6.32
N GLU A 186 -26.49 -9.05 -7.42
CA GLU A 186 -25.87 -8.29 -8.52
C GLU A 186 -26.88 -7.33 -9.15
N LYS A 187 -28.05 -7.82 -9.57
CA LYS A 187 -29.14 -6.99 -10.11
C LYS A 187 -29.61 -5.92 -9.11
N LYS A 188 -29.65 -6.24 -7.81
CA LYS A 188 -29.94 -5.26 -6.76
C LYS A 188 -28.85 -4.18 -6.69
N ALA A 189 -27.58 -4.57 -6.71
CA ALA A 189 -26.46 -3.63 -6.68
C ALA A 189 -26.43 -2.71 -7.91
N THR A 190 -26.58 -3.24 -9.12
CA THR A 190 -26.64 -2.41 -10.35
C THR A 190 -27.85 -1.48 -10.35
N THR A 191 -29.01 -1.94 -9.86
CA THR A 191 -30.20 -1.10 -9.70
C THR A 191 -29.99 0.00 -8.66
N THR A 192 -29.33 -0.29 -7.52
CA THR A 192 -28.98 0.72 -6.51
C THR A 192 -27.98 1.75 -7.06
N VAL A 193 -26.97 1.33 -7.82
CA VAL A 193 -26.03 2.25 -8.49
C VAL A 193 -26.78 3.15 -9.48
N TYR A 194 -27.63 2.58 -10.34
CA TYR A 194 -28.44 3.34 -11.31
C TYR A 194 -29.40 4.32 -10.63
N ILE A 195 -30.04 3.93 -9.52
CA ILE A 195 -30.89 4.82 -8.72
C ILE A 195 -30.05 5.96 -8.12
N ASN A 196 -28.88 5.68 -7.56
CA ASN A 196 -28.00 6.69 -6.96
C ASN A 196 -27.47 7.67 -8.03
N GLU A 197 -27.05 7.18 -9.20
CA GLU A 197 -26.69 8.01 -10.34
C GLU A 197 -27.85 8.87 -10.84
N THR A 198 -29.06 8.32 -10.87
CA THR A 198 -30.26 9.07 -11.29
C THR A 198 -30.60 10.14 -10.25
N TYR A 199 -30.44 9.83 -8.96
CA TYR A 199 -30.64 10.77 -7.85
C TYR A 199 -29.62 11.92 -7.85
N THR A 200 -28.33 11.65 -8.11
CA THR A 200 -27.33 12.72 -8.26
C THR A 200 -27.60 13.57 -9.50
N LYS A 201 -27.96 12.96 -10.66
CA LYS A 201 -28.39 13.69 -11.86
C LYS A 201 -29.65 14.55 -11.62
N ILE A 202 -30.57 14.11 -10.77
CA ILE A 202 -31.75 14.89 -10.35
C ILE A 202 -31.37 16.06 -9.43
N ASN A 203 -30.46 15.85 -8.47
CA ASN A 203 -30.04 16.93 -7.56
C ASN A 203 -29.21 18.00 -8.27
N LEU A 204 -28.28 17.62 -9.15
CA LEU A 204 -27.56 18.57 -10.02
C LEU A 204 -28.56 19.43 -10.84
N LYS A 205 -29.55 18.80 -11.48
CA LYS A 205 -30.61 19.54 -12.20
C LYS A 205 -31.49 20.41 -11.30
N ARG A 206 -31.66 20.08 -10.01
CA ARG A 206 -32.36 20.94 -9.04
C ARG A 206 -31.52 22.14 -8.66
N GLU A 207 -30.21 21.98 -8.54
CA GLU A 207 -29.24 23.06 -8.31
C GLU A 207 -29.19 23.99 -9.54
N ASP A 208 -29.11 23.44 -10.76
CA ASP A 208 -29.23 24.20 -12.01
C ASP A 208 -30.53 25.03 -12.06
N ILE A 209 -31.67 24.43 -11.74
CA ILE A 209 -32.98 25.10 -11.70
C ILE A 209 -33.03 26.17 -10.59
N ALA A 210 -32.37 25.95 -9.45
CA ALA A 210 -32.30 26.94 -8.36
C ALA A 210 -31.43 28.15 -8.76
N LEU A 211 -30.29 27.91 -9.41
CA LEU A 211 -29.44 28.94 -9.98
C LEU A 211 -30.18 29.72 -11.07
N GLN A 212 -30.84 29.03 -12.01
CA GLN A 212 -31.60 29.68 -13.08
C GLN A 212 -32.77 30.52 -12.53
N LYS A 213 -33.47 30.05 -11.49
CA LYS A 213 -34.49 30.85 -10.79
C LYS A 213 -33.90 32.08 -10.11
N LYS A 214 -32.74 31.97 -9.46
CA LYS A 214 -32.06 33.12 -8.85
C LYS A 214 -31.68 34.16 -9.90
N CYS A 215 -31.12 33.73 -11.03
CA CYS A 215 -30.82 34.63 -12.15
C CYS A 215 -32.09 35.26 -12.75
N MET A 216 -33.20 34.52 -12.84
CA MET A 216 -34.49 35.09 -13.25
C MET A 216 -34.95 36.19 -12.28
N GLN A 217 -34.94 35.95 -10.97
CA GLN A 217 -35.29 36.96 -9.97
C GLN A 217 -34.37 38.18 -10.03
N GLU A 218 -33.06 37.99 -10.22
CA GLU A 218 -32.10 39.08 -10.41
C GLU A 218 -32.41 39.91 -11.67
N THR A 219 -32.82 39.27 -12.77
CA THR A 219 -33.27 40.00 -13.98
C THR A 219 -34.64 40.66 -13.83
N GLU A 220 -35.58 40.09 -13.08
CA GLU A 220 -36.88 40.70 -12.78
C GLU A 220 -36.69 41.94 -11.88
N GLU A 221 -35.86 41.85 -10.85
CA GLU A 221 -35.48 42.99 -10.01
C GLU A 221 -34.79 44.12 -10.80
N LEU A 222 -33.91 43.77 -11.75
CA LEU A 222 -33.25 44.76 -12.60
C LEU A 222 -34.26 45.44 -13.54
N MET A 223 -35.13 44.67 -14.22
CA MET A 223 -36.18 45.25 -15.06
C MET A 223 -37.15 46.12 -14.27
N GLU A 224 -37.49 45.78 -13.02
CA GLU A 224 -38.39 46.59 -12.20
C GLU A 224 -37.71 47.89 -11.70
N LYS A 225 -36.39 47.86 -11.46
CA LYS A 225 -35.58 49.08 -11.21
C LYS A 225 -35.53 49.96 -12.46
N GLU A 226 -35.24 49.41 -13.65
CA GLU A 226 -35.27 50.15 -14.92
C GLU A 226 -36.66 50.74 -15.23
N ARG A 227 -37.74 50.00 -14.96
CA ARG A 227 -39.13 50.51 -15.07
C ARG A 227 -39.40 51.67 -14.11
N ALA A 228 -38.93 51.59 -12.87
CA ALA A 228 -39.10 52.66 -11.88
C ALA A 228 -38.31 53.92 -12.28
N GLU A 229 -37.04 53.77 -12.69
CA GLU A 229 -36.21 54.87 -13.20
C GLU A 229 -36.82 55.51 -14.45
N TYR A 230 -37.31 54.70 -15.39
CA TYR A 230 -38.03 55.18 -16.58
C TYR A 230 -39.32 55.93 -16.20
N LEU A 231 -40.07 55.45 -15.20
CA LEU A 231 -41.29 56.11 -14.73
C LEU A 231 -41.00 57.48 -14.10
N ILE A 232 -39.96 57.57 -13.26
CA ILE A 232 -39.49 58.84 -12.67
C ILE A 232 -39.08 59.80 -13.79
N ARG A 233 -38.22 59.37 -14.72
CA ARG A 233 -37.75 60.22 -15.82
C ARG A 233 -38.86 60.65 -16.77
N LYS A 234 -39.90 59.82 -16.95
CA LYS A 234 -41.13 60.19 -17.66
C LYS A 234 -41.93 61.25 -16.91
N GLN A 235 -42.02 61.19 -15.59
CA GLN A 235 -42.66 62.22 -14.77
C GLN A 235 -41.89 63.55 -14.85
N GLU A 236 -40.56 63.54 -14.73
CA GLU A 236 -39.69 64.71 -14.90
C GLU A 236 -39.89 65.40 -16.25
N LEU A 237 -39.83 64.63 -17.36
CA LEU A 237 -40.08 65.16 -18.70
C LEU A 237 -41.50 65.70 -18.86
N THR A 238 -42.50 65.06 -18.24
CA THR A 238 -43.89 65.54 -18.25
C THR A 238 -44.04 66.87 -17.49
N ALA A 239 -43.33 67.04 -16.38
CA ALA A 239 -43.29 68.30 -15.63
C ALA A 239 -42.66 69.42 -16.48
N GLN A 240 -41.47 69.19 -17.05
CA GLN A 240 -40.79 70.16 -17.93
C GLN A 240 -41.66 70.55 -19.14
N ILE A 241 -42.33 69.59 -19.78
CA ILE A 241 -43.28 69.86 -20.89
C ILE A 241 -44.43 70.78 -20.43
N ASN A 242 -44.92 70.62 -19.20
CA ASN A 242 -45.97 71.47 -18.66
C ASN A 242 -45.46 72.86 -18.25
N GLU A 243 -44.24 72.98 -17.72
CA GLU A 243 -43.57 74.26 -17.50
C GLU A 243 -43.39 75.04 -18.81
N PHE A 244 -42.90 74.40 -19.87
CA PHE A 244 -42.77 75.02 -21.19
C PHE A 244 -44.12 75.43 -21.79
N LYS A 245 -45.19 74.64 -21.60
CA LYS A 245 -46.56 75.05 -21.99
C LYS A 245 -47.01 76.29 -21.22
N ASN A 246 -46.81 76.33 -19.90
CA ASN A 246 -47.17 77.48 -19.06
C ASN A 246 -46.40 78.74 -19.50
N THR A 247 -45.08 78.63 -19.72
CA THR A 247 -44.26 79.75 -20.24
C THR A 247 -44.71 80.21 -21.63
N ARG A 248 -45.14 79.30 -22.50
CA ARG A 248 -45.72 79.64 -23.81
C ARG A 248 -47.04 80.41 -23.67
N GLU A 249 -47.92 79.98 -22.78
CA GLU A 249 -49.23 80.61 -22.61
C GLU A 249 -49.12 82.00 -21.95
N VAL A 250 -48.19 82.19 -21.01
CA VAL A 250 -47.85 83.52 -20.46
C VAL A 250 -47.39 84.48 -21.58
N LYS A 251 -46.43 84.07 -22.41
CA LYS A 251 -45.96 84.87 -23.56
C LYS A 251 -47.06 85.16 -24.60
N ARG A 252 -48.05 84.27 -24.72
CA ARG A 252 -49.23 84.46 -25.56
C ARG A 252 -50.16 85.53 -25.01
N MET A 253 -50.32 85.60 -23.68
CA MET A 253 -51.09 86.66 -23.01
C MET A 253 -50.37 88.01 -23.11
N GLU A 254 -49.07 88.06 -22.85
CA GLU A 254 -48.24 89.27 -23.01
C GLU A 254 -48.36 89.87 -24.42
N THR A 255 -48.25 89.03 -25.46
CA THR A 255 -48.39 89.48 -26.86
C THR A 255 -49.81 89.92 -27.21
N TYR A 256 -50.84 89.34 -26.60
CA TYR A 256 -52.23 89.80 -26.75
C TYR A 256 -52.48 91.16 -26.08
N GLU A 257 -51.88 91.42 -24.91
CA GLU A 257 -51.93 92.74 -24.27
C GLU A 257 -51.19 93.80 -25.10
N LYS A 258 -49.98 93.49 -25.59
CA LYS A 258 -49.23 94.39 -26.48
C LYS A 258 -49.99 94.70 -27.78
N LYS A 259 -50.76 93.75 -28.32
CA LYS A 259 -51.66 94.02 -29.44
C LYS A 259 -52.78 95.01 -29.07
N LYS A 260 -53.42 94.84 -27.90
CA LYS A 260 -54.42 95.82 -27.40
C LYS A 260 -53.84 97.21 -27.16
N GLU A 261 -52.56 97.35 -26.87
CA GLU A 261 -51.88 98.66 -26.82
C GLU A 261 -51.68 99.26 -28.22
N LEU A 262 -51.26 98.44 -29.20
CA LEU A 262 -51.10 98.86 -30.59
C LEU A 262 -52.42 99.38 -31.19
N ASP A 263 -53.51 98.66 -31.00
CA ASP A 263 -54.85 99.05 -31.50
C ASP A 263 -55.32 100.40 -30.90
N LYS A 264 -54.96 100.69 -29.64
CA LYS A 264 -55.20 101.99 -28.97
C LYS A 264 -54.32 103.13 -29.48
N LEU A 265 -53.17 102.84 -30.08
CA LEU A 265 -52.32 103.84 -30.72
C LEU A 265 -52.78 104.12 -32.16
N GLN A 266 -53.13 103.08 -32.92
CA GLN A 266 -53.61 103.21 -34.29
C GLN A 266 -54.94 103.99 -34.35
N THR A 267 -55.85 103.78 -33.40
CA THR A 267 -57.10 104.57 -33.27
C THR A 267 -56.88 106.04 -32.89
N LYS A 268 -55.76 106.40 -32.23
CA LYS A 268 -55.36 107.80 -32.03
C LYS A 268 -54.84 108.42 -33.33
N MET A 269 -54.02 107.67 -34.09
CA MET A 269 -53.46 108.14 -35.35
C MET A 269 -54.54 108.47 -36.40
N SER A 270 -55.61 107.68 -36.46
CA SER A 270 -56.75 107.96 -37.36
C SER A 270 -57.42 109.31 -37.06
N LYS A 271 -57.63 109.66 -35.77
CA LYS A 271 -58.24 110.95 -35.38
C LYS A 271 -57.37 112.15 -35.76
N ILE A 272 -56.04 112.00 -35.71
CA ILE A 272 -55.11 113.06 -36.13
C ILE A 272 -55.25 113.29 -37.66
N LYS A 273 -55.30 112.22 -38.47
CA LYS A 273 -55.56 112.36 -39.92
C LYS A 273 -56.88 113.08 -40.21
N GLU A 274 -57.94 112.72 -39.49
CA GLU A 274 -59.28 113.30 -39.62
C GLU A 274 -59.28 114.82 -39.35
N THR A 275 -58.56 115.28 -38.31
CA THR A 275 -58.39 116.73 -38.06
C THR A 275 -57.64 117.47 -39.18
N VAL A 276 -56.62 116.84 -39.80
CA VAL A 276 -55.87 117.44 -40.91
C VAL A 276 -56.73 117.58 -42.17
N THR A 277 -57.61 116.61 -42.46
CA THR A 277 -58.54 116.71 -43.59
C THR A 277 -59.58 117.83 -43.45
N VAL A 278 -60.02 118.16 -42.22
CA VAL A 278 -60.92 119.30 -42.00
C VAL A 278 -60.21 120.64 -42.24
N SER A 279 -58.96 120.79 -41.79
CA SER A 279 -58.17 122.01 -42.06
C SER A 279 -57.90 122.24 -43.55
N ALA A 280 -57.77 121.17 -44.34
CA ALA A 280 -57.59 121.28 -45.80
C ALA A 280 -58.82 121.83 -46.52
N ALA A 281 -60.04 121.56 -46.04
CA ALA A 281 -61.28 122.07 -46.64
C ALA A 281 -61.40 123.60 -46.53
N VAL A 282 -61.03 124.18 -45.39
CA VAL A 282 -61.08 125.65 -45.16
C VAL A 282 -60.14 126.42 -46.09
N LEU A 283 -59.05 125.79 -46.54
CA LEU A 283 -58.16 126.35 -47.56
C LEU A 283 -58.77 126.29 -48.98
N SER A 284 -59.75 125.41 -49.23
CA SER A 284 -60.42 125.31 -50.53
C SER A 284 -61.29 126.54 -50.81
N ASP A 285 -62.03 127.04 -49.81
CA ASP A 285 -62.94 128.17 -50.00
C ASP A 285 -62.20 129.47 -50.32
N HIS A 286 -61.01 129.68 -49.73
CA HIS A 286 -60.12 130.81 -50.04
C HIS A 286 -59.59 130.79 -51.49
N ASN A 287 -59.53 129.62 -52.14
CA ASN A 287 -59.15 129.54 -53.55
C ASN A 287 -60.29 129.97 -54.50
N LEU A 288 -61.53 130.10 -54.02
CA LEU A 288 -62.67 130.50 -54.85
C LEU A 288 -62.67 132.00 -55.19
N GLU A 289 -62.18 132.86 -54.28
CA GLU A 289 -61.94 134.28 -54.59
C GLU A 289 -60.82 134.45 -55.63
N ILE A 290 -59.75 133.68 -55.50
CA ILE A 290 -58.59 133.68 -56.41
C ILE A 290 -59.01 133.35 -57.86
N ALA A 291 -60.06 132.54 -58.05
CA ALA A 291 -60.58 132.20 -59.37
C ALA A 291 -61.12 133.42 -60.16
N GLN A 292 -61.62 134.46 -59.48
CA GLN A 292 -62.16 135.65 -60.16
C GLN A 292 -61.07 136.51 -60.82
N LEU A 293 -59.83 136.43 -60.33
CA LEU A 293 -58.67 137.12 -60.92
C LEU A 293 -58.10 136.37 -62.14
N HIS A 294 -58.36 135.06 -62.25
CA HIS A 294 -57.88 134.21 -63.35
C HIS A 294 -58.61 134.47 -64.68
N GLU A 295 -59.71 135.23 -64.68
CA GLU A 295 -60.45 135.66 -65.87
C GLU A 295 -59.54 136.26 -66.96
N SER A 296 -58.47 136.96 -66.54
CA SER A 296 -57.47 137.62 -67.38
C SER A 296 -56.30 136.72 -67.82
N ILE A 297 -56.05 135.61 -67.11
CA ILE A 297 -54.89 134.73 -67.33
C ILE A 297 -55.12 133.80 -68.54
N ARG A 298 -56.39 133.52 -68.88
CA ARG A 298 -56.80 132.56 -69.93
C ARG A 298 -56.22 132.82 -71.32
N TYR A 299 -55.83 134.06 -71.64
CA TYR A 299 -55.14 134.38 -72.90
C TYR A 299 -53.76 133.70 -73.01
N TRP A 300 -53.02 133.60 -71.90
CA TRP A 300 -51.70 132.94 -71.86
C TRP A 300 -51.80 131.42 -71.74
N GLU A 301 -52.87 130.90 -71.15
CA GLU A 301 -53.08 129.45 -70.97
C GLU A 301 -53.17 128.68 -72.30
N GLN A 302 -53.66 129.33 -73.37
CA GLN A 302 -53.81 128.68 -74.67
C GLN A 302 -52.46 128.30 -75.31
N GLN A 303 -51.40 129.10 -75.08
CA GLN A 303 -50.02 128.75 -75.47
C GLN A 303 -49.43 127.63 -74.59
N VAL A 304 -49.77 127.61 -73.30
CA VAL A 304 -49.29 126.58 -72.35
C VAL A 304 -49.98 125.22 -72.60
N SER A 305 -51.18 125.20 -73.17
CA SER A 305 -51.95 124.00 -73.52
C SER A 305 -51.20 123.04 -74.45
N GLU A 306 -50.43 123.56 -75.41
CA GLU A 306 -49.69 122.73 -76.36
C GLU A 306 -48.45 122.10 -75.72
N LEU A 307 -47.75 122.82 -74.84
CA LEU A 307 -46.63 122.31 -74.05
C LEU A 307 -47.07 121.23 -73.04
N LYS A 308 -48.25 121.38 -72.41
CA LYS A 308 -48.79 120.39 -71.45
C LYS A 308 -48.97 119.00 -72.08
N LYS A 309 -49.30 118.89 -73.37
CA LYS A 309 -49.45 117.60 -74.07
C LYS A 309 -48.14 116.82 -74.21
N ALA A 310 -47.00 117.51 -74.33
CA ALA A 310 -45.69 116.86 -74.38
C ALA A 310 -45.26 116.32 -73.01
N LEU A 311 -45.56 117.03 -71.93
CA LEU A 311 -45.21 116.65 -70.56
C LEU A 311 -45.92 115.36 -70.11
N ALA A 312 -47.22 115.21 -70.40
CA ALA A 312 -47.99 114.02 -70.01
C ALA A 312 -47.40 112.70 -70.57
N ILE A 313 -46.79 112.73 -71.76
CA ILE A 313 -46.12 111.56 -72.38
C ILE A 313 -44.80 111.24 -71.66
N LEU A 314 -44.14 112.24 -71.08
CA LEU A 314 -42.94 112.06 -70.25
C LEU A 314 -43.30 111.49 -68.88
N GLU A 315 -44.37 111.99 -68.28
CA GLU A 315 -44.84 111.66 -66.93
C GLU A 315 -45.25 110.17 -66.82
N VAL A 316 -45.99 109.65 -67.82
CA VAL A 316 -46.33 108.21 -67.91
C VAL A 316 -45.08 107.31 -67.98
N LYS A 317 -44.03 107.75 -68.70
CA LYS A 317 -42.76 107.01 -68.74
C LYS A 317 -42.03 107.07 -67.40
N LEU A 318 -42.10 108.20 -66.70
CA LEU A 318 -41.45 108.39 -65.41
C LEU A 318 -42.06 107.45 -64.35
N CYS A 319 -43.39 107.37 -64.26
CA CYS A 319 -44.09 106.39 -63.42
C CYS A 319 -43.67 104.95 -63.71
N PHE A 320 -43.60 104.54 -64.98
CA PHE A 320 -43.15 103.19 -65.36
C PHE A 320 -41.73 102.84 -64.86
N PHE A 321 -40.82 103.83 -64.79
CA PHE A 321 -39.50 103.62 -64.20
C PHE A 321 -39.53 103.57 -62.67
N THR A 322 -40.40 104.33 -62.01
CA THR A 322 -40.63 104.25 -60.56
C THR A 322 -41.18 102.88 -60.16
N ASP A 323 -42.26 102.42 -60.80
CA ASP A 323 -42.94 101.15 -60.53
C ASP A 323 -42.03 99.93 -60.72
N ASN A 324 -41.13 99.97 -61.70
CA ASN A 324 -40.15 98.90 -61.93
C ASN A 324 -38.97 98.97 -60.96
N LYS A 325 -38.58 100.17 -60.50
CA LYS A 325 -37.56 100.29 -59.44
C LYS A 325 -38.07 99.73 -58.12
N GLU A 326 -39.31 100.07 -57.73
CA GLU A 326 -39.93 99.59 -56.48
C GLU A 326 -39.97 98.05 -56.45
N LYS A 327 -40.42 97.40 -57.52
CA LYS A 327 -40.41 95.93 -57.66
C LYS A 327 -39.00 95.31 -57.63
N LEU A 328 -37.99 96.01 -58.12
CA LEU A 328 -36.60 95.55 -58.10
C LEU A 328 -35.97 95.68 -56.69
N ASP A 329 -36.29 96.77 -55.99
CA ASP A 329 -35.90 97.00 -54.60
C ASP A 329 -36.60 95.98 -53.66
N ASP A 330 -37.89 95.67 -53.88
CA ASP A 330 -38.65 94.66 -53.15
C ASP A 330 -38.04 93.25 -53.33
N THR A 331 -37.85 92.80 -54.57
CA THR A 331 -37.27 91.48 -54.86
C THR A 331 -35.86 91.32 -54.30
N SER A 332 -35.02 92.35 -54.44
CA SER A 332 -33.69 92.43 -53.81
C SER A 332 -33.74 92.32 -52.28
N ASN A 333 -34.74 92.95 -51.65
CA ASN A 333 -34.91 92.92 -50.20
C ASN A 333 -35.45 91.56 -49.71
N ASP A 334 -36.34 90.91 -50.45
CA ASP A 334 -36.82 89.55 -50.16
C ASP A 334 -35.71 88.49 -50.28
N GLU A 335 -34.92 88.50 -51.36
CA GLU A 335 -33.75 87.62 -51.50
C GLU A 335 -32.77 87.80 -50.32
N LYS A 336 -32.45 89.06 -50.00
CA LYS A 336 -31.60 89.43 -48.86
C LYS A 336 -32.15 88.93 -47.52
N ASN A 337 -33.47 89.00 -47.32
CA ASN A 337 -34.13 88.48 -46.12
C ASN A 337 -34.10 86.94 -46.08
N GLU A 338 -34.24 86.25 -47.23
CA GLU A 338 -34.09 84.79 -47.29
C GLU A 338 -32.65 84.36 -46.96
N PHE A 339 -31.64 85.03 -47.53
CA PHE A 339 -30.23 84.78 -47.22
C PHE A 339 -29.92 85.03 -45.73
N LEU A 340 -30.43 86.11 -45.13
CA LEU A 340 -30.27 86.38 -43.69
C LEU A 340 -30.89 85.27 -42.82
N ASN A 341 -32.06 84.76 -43.20
CA ASN A 341 -32.69 83.63 -42.51
C ASN A 341 -31.90 82.33 -42.66
N LYS A 342 -31.37 82.03 -43.87
CA LYS A 342 -30.47 80.89 -44.12
C LYS A 342 -29.18 80.98 -43.30
N ILE A 343 -28.55 82.15 -43.25
CA ILE A 343 -27.35 82.40 -42.42
C ILE A 343 -27.67 82.15 -40.94
N LYS A 344 -28.81 82.62 -40.45
CA LYS A 344 -29.24 82.39 -39.06
C LYS A 344 -29.44 80.91 -38.75
N GLN A 345 -30.12 80.16 -39.62
CA GLN A 345 -30.30 78.70 -39.48
C GLN A 345 -28.95 77.95 -39.50
N LEU A 346 -28.00 78.36 -40.35
CA LEU A 346 -26.65 77.80 -40.38
C LEU A 346 -25.85 78.10 -39.11
N VAL A 347 -26.01 79.27 -38.51
CA VAL A 347 -25.39 79.61 -37.22
C VAL A 347 -26.00 78.80 -36.06
N GLU A 348 -27.31 78.63 -36.04
CA GLU A 348 -28.03 77.86 -35.01
C GLU A 348 -27.67 76.36 -35.07
N THR A 349 -27.65 75.77 -36.27
CA THR A 349 -27.23 74.36 -36.47
C THR A 349 -25.75 74.13 -36.16
N LEU A 350 -24.86 75.04 -36.56
CA LEU A 350 -23.43 74.99 -36.22
C LEU A 350 -23.19 75.12 -34.71
N HIS A 351 -24.00 75.93 -34.01
CA HIS A 351 -23.95 76.02 -32.55
C HIS A 351 -24.39 74.71 -31.87
N ALA A 352 -25.48 74.10 -32.33
CA ALA A 352 -25.95 72.80 -31.82
C ALA A 352 -24.86 71.71 -31.98
N ALA A 353 -24.31 71.56 -33.18
CA ALA A 353 -23.23 70.58 -33.44
C ALA A 353 -21.98 70.82 -32.59
N ARG A 354 -21.63 72.07 -32.27
CA ARG A 354 -20.52 72.39 -31.34
C ARG A 354 -20.82 71.99 -29.89
N MET A 355 -22.07 72.06 -29.45
CA MET A 355 -22.47 71.60 -28.12
C MET A 355 -22.49 70.07 -28.04
N GLU A 356 -23.03 69.39 -29.05
CA GLU A 356 -22.97 67.92 -29.17
C GLU A 356 -21.52 67.41 -29.20
N TYR A 357 -20.62 68.07 -29.95
CA TYR A 357 -19.21 67.70 -29.98
C TYR A 357 -18.52 67.86 -28.61
N LYS A 358 -18.84 68.90 -27.83
CA LYS A 358 -18.34 69.03 -26.46
C LYS A 358 -18.84 67.89 -25.57
N ASP A 359 -20.13 67.61 -25.62
CA ASP A 359 -20.80 66.60 -24.80
C ASP A 359 -20.28 65.18 -25.12
N LEU A 360 -20.02 64.90 -26.40
CA LEU A 360 -19.31 63.69 -26.85
C LEU A 360 -17.85 63.68 -26.36
N GLN A 361 -17.11 64.79 -26.43
CA GLN A 361 -15.73 64.85 -25.98
C GLN A 361 -15.61 64.63 -24.45
N GLU A 362 -16.59 65.05 -23.66
CA GLU A 362 -16.65 64.76 -22.22
C GLU A 362 -17.00 63.30 -21.94
N LYS A 363 -17.95 62.70 -22.66
CA LYS A 363 -18.24 61.25 -22.59
C LYS A 363 -17.03 60.39 -22.97
N VAL A 364 -16.24 60.80 -23.97
CA VAL A 364 -14.98 60.11 -24.31
C VAL A 364 -13.95 60.23 -23.18
N LYS A 365 -13.86 61.38 -22.50
CA LYS A 365 -12.96 61.55 -21.33
C LYS A 365 -13.39 60.67 -20.14
N THR A 366 -14.69 60.58 -19.84
CA THR A 366 -15.20 59.74 -18.74
C THR A 366 -15.02 58.25 -19.04
N LEU A 367 -15.36 57.79 -20.24
CA LEU A 367 -15.10 56.41 -20.70
C LEU A 367 -13.61 56.06 -20.64
N THR A 368 -12.73 56.95 -21.11
CA THR A 368 -11.26 56.75 -21.04
C THR A 368 -10.78 56.62 -19.59
N ARG A 369 -11.41 57.33 -18.64
CA ARG A 369 -11.10 57.21 -17.21
C ARG A 369 -11.61 55.90 -16.61
N GLN A 370 -12.83 55.48 -16.95
CA GLN A 370 -13.41 54.20 -16.51
C GLN A 370 -12.59 53.01 -17.02
N TYR A 371 -12.24 52.99 -18.31
CA TYR A 371 -11.41 51.94 -18.92
C TYR A 371 -10.05 51.78 -18.21
N LYS A 372 -9.40 52.89 -17.84
CA LYS A 372 -8.14 52.87 -17.06
C LYS A 372 -8.32 52.34 -15.63
N ILE A 373 -9.48 52.57 -15.00
CA ILE A 373 -9.78 52.01 -13.68
C ILE A 373 -9.94 50.49 -13.79
N VAL A 374 -10.77 50.02 -14.72
CA VAL A 374 -11.03 48.59 -14.96
C VAL A 374 -9.73 47.84 -15.28
N LEU A 375 -8.89 48.33 -16.20
CA LEU A 375 -7.56 47.75 -16.45
C LEU A 375 -6.73 47.60 -15.18
N SER A 376 -6.71 48.63 -14.33
CA SER A 376 -5.95 48.59 -13.07
C SER A 376 -6.55 47.64 -12.02
N GLU A 377 -7.80 47.22 -12.18
CA GLU A 377 -8.48 46.25 -11.31
C GLU A 377 -8.30 44.83 -11.84
N GLU A 378 -8.36 44.63 -13.16
CA GLU A 378 -7.99 43.38 -13.83
C GLU A 378 -6.52 43.01 -13.56
N GLU A 379 -5.57 43.96 -13.66
CA GLU A 379 -4.17 43.72 -13.32
C GLU A 379 -3.98 43.26 -11.86
N LYS A 380 -4.67 43.90 -10.91
CA LYS A 380 -4.64 43.52 -9.48
C LYS A 380 -5.24 42.13 -9.27
N ALA A 381 -6.41 41.85 -9.87
CA ALA A 381 -7.08 40.57 -9.79
C ALA A 381 -6.25 39.44 -10.42
N PHE A 382 -5.59 39.70 -11.55
CA PHE A 382 -4.66 38.77 -12.19
C PHE A 382 -3.44 38.48 -11.31
N LEU A 383 -2.81 39.50 -10.73
CA LEU A 383 -1.70 39.33 -9.78
C LEU A 383 -2.12 38.55 -8.53
N GLN A 384 -3.32 38.78 -7.99
CA GLN A 384 -3.85 38.03 -6.86
C GLN A 384 -4.17 36.58 -7.23
N LYS A 385 -4.80 36.34 -8.39
CA LYS A 385 -5.08 35.00 -8.93
C LYS A 385 -3.78 34.21 -9.16
N ARG A 386 -2.72 34.87 -9.65
CA ARG A 386 -1.39 34.27 -9.79
C ARG A 386 -0.78 33.91 -8.44
N LYS A 387 -0.81 34.79 -7.44
CA LYS A 387 -0.34 34.47 -6.07
C LYS A 387 -1.07 33.25 -5.47
N ILE A 388 -2.39 33.16 -5.67
CA ILE A 388 -3.20 32.01 -5.20
C ILE A 388 -2.82 30.73 -5.97
N HIS A 389 -2.62 30.81 -7.28
CA HIS A 389 -2.17 29.69 -8.10
C HIS A 389 -0.79 29.18 -7.67
N ASP A 390 0.18 30.10 -7.49
CA ASP A 390 1.56 29.77 -7.13
C ASP A 390 1.64 29.18 -5.71
N GLU A 391 0.77 29.61 -4.79
CA GLU A 391 0.64 29.01 -3.46
C GLU A 391 -0.06 27.64 -3.49
N ASN A 392 -1.12 27.48 -4.29
CA ASN A 392 -1.76 26.18 -4.50
C ASN A 392 -0.78 25.15 -5.10
N GLN A 393 0.09 25.57 -6.02
CA GLN A 393 1.14 24.70 -6.58
C GLN A 393 2.17 24.25 -5.53
N LYS A 394 2.54 25.10 -4.56
CA LYS A 394 3.35 24.69 -3.40
C LYS A 394 2.60 23.69 -2.51
N GLN A 395 1.31 23.94 -2.25
CA GLN A 395 0.50 23.03 -1.44
C GLN A 395 0.36 21.66 -2.12
N LEU A 396 0.14 21.63 -3.44
CA LEU A 396 0.09 20.40 -4.23
C LEU A 396 1.41 19.61 -4.17
N THR A 397 2.56 20.27 -4.37
CA THR A 397 3.87 19.59 -4.27
C THR A 397 4.18 19.10 -2.85
N PHE A 398 3.77 19.85 -1.82
CA PHE A 398 3.87 19.41 -0.42
C PHE A 398 2.97 18.20 -0.13
N ILE A 399 1.74 18.17 -0.65
CA ILE A 399 0.84 17.03 -0.56
C ILE A 399 1.48 15.80 -1.20
N SER A 400 1.99 15.90 -2.44
CA SER A 400 2.68 14.77 -3.10
C SER A 400 3.91 14.27 -2.33
N GLN A 401 4.69 15.16 -1.69
CA GLN A 401 5.78 14.76 -0.80
C GLN A 401 5.28 13.99 0.44
N LYS A 402 4.14 14.40 1.00
CA LYS A 402 3.51 13.69 2.14
C LYS A 402 2.89 12.36 1.72
N GLU A 403 2.29 12.26 0.53
CA GLU A 403 1.78 11.01 -0.03
C GLU A 403 2.89 10.00 -0.29
N TYR A 404 4.04 10.45 -0.81
CA TYR A 404 5.24 9.62 -0.93
C TYR A 404 5.74 9.13 0.44
N PHE A 405 5.85 10.04 1.43
CA PHE A 405 6.26 9.68 2.79
C PHE A 405 5.29 8.68 3.47
N LEU A 406 3.98 8.88 3.30
CA LEU A 406 2.95 7.96 3.80
C LEU A 406 3.00 6.60 3.09
N SER A 407 3.33 6.58 1.79
CA SER A 407 3.52 5.35 1.02
C SER A 407 4.75 4.57 1.51
N GLN A 408 5.88 5.25 1.74
CA GLN A 408 7.05 4.65 2.38
C GLN A 408 6.70 4.11 3.76
N LYS A 409 6.01 4.89 4.61
CA LYS A 409 5.62 4.43 5.95
C LYS A 409 4.65 3.24 5.92
N ARG A 410 3.81 3.10 4.89
CA ARG A 410 2.96 1.92 4.69
C ARG A 410 3.80 0.68 4.35
N VAL A 411 4.86 0.81 3.56
CA VAL A 411 5.83 -0.27 3.30
C VAL A 411 6.62 -0.61 4.57
N ASP A 412 7.12 0.38 5.30
CA ASP A 412 7.82 0.17 6.57
C ASP A 412 6.95 -0.62 7.58
N ILE A 413 5.67 -0.24 7.72
CA ILE A 413 4.71 -0.91 8.60
C ILE A 413 4.48 -2.35 8.15
N LYS A 414 4.22 -2.60 6.85
CA LYS A 414 4.01 -3.95 6.32
C LYS A 414 5.22 -4.86 6.56
N ASN A 415 6.43 -4.35 6.39
CA ASN A 415 7.66 -5.08 6.68
C ASN A 415 7.80 -5.42 8.18
N MET A 416 7.38 -4.52 9.07
CA MET A 416 7.35 -4.76 10.52
C MET A 416 6.24 -5.75 10.93
N GLU A 417 5.09 -5.75 10.25
CA GLU A 417 4.01 -6.73 10.43
C GLU A 417 4.47 -8.14 10.00
N GLU A 418 5.15 -8.27 8.85
CA GLU A 418 5.75 -9.53 8.39
C GLU A 418 6.88 -10.01 9.33
N GLY A 419 7.68 -9.08 9.87
CA GLY A 419 8.63 -9.35 10.95
C GLY A 419 7.94 -9.86 12.23
N LEU A 420 6.79 -9.31 12.59
CA LEU A 420 5.99 -9.79 13.73
C LEU A 420 5.40 -11.18 13.50
N VAL A 421 4.91 -11.48 12.29
CA VAL A 421 4.40 -12.82 11.94
C VAL A 421 5.51 -13.87 12.02
N THR A 422 6.66 -13.61 11.39
CA THR A 422 7.81 -14.54 11.42
C THR A 422 8.36 -14.76 12.84
N LEU A 423 8.38 -13.72 13.69
CA LEU A 423 8.72 -13.86 15.11
C LEU A 423 7.69 -14.69 15.89
N GLN A 424 6.38 -14.56 15.62
CA GLN A 424 5.36 -15.41 16.22
C GLN A 424 5.48 -16.87 15.78
N GLU A 425 5.81 -17.12 14.50
CA GLU A 425 6.04 -18.48 13.98
C GLU A 425 7.29 -19.11 14.59
N LEU A 426 8.38 -18.36 14.70
CA LEU A 426 9.58 -18.78 15.43
C LEU A 426 9.28 -19.09 16.89
N GLN A 427 8.47 -18.28 17.58
CA GLN A 427 8.06 -18.52 18.96
C GLN A 427 7.21 -19.80 19.08
N ARG A 428 6.30 -20.06 18.13
CA ARG A 428 5.50 -21.29 18.07
C ARG A 428 6.38 -22.51 17.85
N ALA A 429 7.32 -22.46 16.91
CA ALA A 429 8.28 -23.53 16.65
C ALA A 429 9.20 -23.80 17.85
N THR A 430 9.72 -22.75 18.48
CA THR A 430 10.51 -22.86 19.71
C THR A 430 9.71 -23.51 20.83
N LYS A 431 8.42 -23.16 20.98
CA LYS A 431 7.51 -23.78 21.96
C LYS A 431 7.25 -25.27 21.67
N THR A 432 7.09 -25.69 20.41
CA THR A 432 6.91 -27.12 20.09
C THR A 432 8.20 -27.91 20.30
N VAL A 433 9.38 -27.33 20.01
CA VAL A 433 10.69 -27.94 20.35
C VAL A 433 10.85 -28.12 21.86
N TYR A 434 10.56 -27.09 22.68
CA TYR A 434 10.59 -27.25 24.13
C TYR A 434 9.57 -28.28 24.64
N GLN A 435 8.37 -28.35 24.06
CA GLN A 435 7.40 -29.41 24.40
C GLN A 435 7.88 -30.83 24.04
N GLN A 436 8.62 -30.99 22.94
CA GLN A 436 9.26 -32.26 22.59
C GLN A 436 10.40 -32.60 23.57
N GLN A 437 11.27 -31.63 23.90
CA GLN A 437 12.34 -31.82 24.89
C GLN A 437 11.79 -32.19 26.27
N ILE A 438 10.72 -31.53 26.74
CA ILE A 438 10.05 -31.87 28.01
C ILE A 438 9.51 -33.31 27.98
N LYS A 439 8.89 -33.76 26.88
CA LYS A 439 8.42 -35.16 26.73
C LYS A 439 9.57 -36.17 26.75
N ILE A 440 10.71 -35.84 26.14
CA ILE A 440 11.91 -36.69 26.17
C ILE A 440 12.48 -36.75 27.60
N LEU A 441 12.55 -35.60 28.30
CA LEU A 441 13.04 -35.53 29.68
C LEU A 441 12.11 -36.25 30.66
N SER A 442 10.78 -36.17 30.50
CA SER A 442 9.85 -36.94 31.34
C SER A 442 9.97 -38.45 31.09
N ALA A 443 10.11 -38.89 29.84
CA ALA A 443 10.36 -40.30 29.51
C ALA A 443 11.74 -40.79 29.97
N ASN A 444 12.74 -39.90 30.08
CA ASN A 444 14.03 -40.22 30.69
C ASN A 444 13.89 -40.38 32.20
N LEU A 445 13.21 -39.43 32.88
CA LEU A 445 12.95 -39.47 34.31
C LEU A 445 12.15 -40.72 34.73
N GLU A 446 11.16 -41.11 33.94
CA GLU A 446 10.38 -42.33 34.17
C GLU A 446 11.24 -43.59 34.05
N ARG A 447 12.06 -43.70 32.99
CA ARG A 447 13.00 -44.81 32.83
C ARG A 447 14.03 -44.86 33.95
N GLU A 448 14.51 -43.72 34.45
CA GLU A 448 15.47 -43.69 35.55
C GLU A 448 14.80 -43.99 36.91
N SER A 449 13.54 -43.61 37.10
CA SER A 449 12.71 -44.05 38.23
C SER A 449 12.53 -45.58 38.23
N GLN A 450 12.19 -46.18 37.09
CA GLN A 450 12.10 -47.63 36.92
C GLN A 450 13.44 -48.33 37.22
N ARG A 451 14.56 -47.79 36.70
CA ARG A 451 15.93 -48.27 37.02
C ARG A 451 16.26 -48.16 38.50
N CYS A 452 15.86 -47.08 39.16
CA CYS A 452 16.04 -46.86 40.59
C CYS A 452 15.27 -47.92 41.40
N VAL A 453 14.00 -48.18 41.10
CA VAL A 453 13.19 -49.24 41.75
C VAL A 453 13.82 -50.62 41.56
N ILE A 454 14.26 -50.96 40.34
CA ILE A 454 14.97 -52.23 40.06
C ILE A 454 16.27 -52.33 40.87
N THR A 455 17.00 -51.22 41.04
CA THR A 455 18.26 -51.17 41.77
C THR A 455 18.04 -51.27 43.28
N GLN A 456 17.03 -50.59 43.83
CA GLN A 456 16.59 -50.72 45.22
C GLN A 456 16.15 -52.16 45.53
N TRP A 457 15.41 -52.80 44.62
CA TRP A 457 15.02 -54.21 44.75
C TRP A 457 16.24 -55.14 44.75
N LYS A 458 17.20 -54.96 43.83
CA LYS A 458 18.47 -55.69 43.84
C LYS A 458 19.24 -55.52 45.16
N ILE A 459 19.31 -54.28 45.68
CA ILE A 459 19.94 -53.98 46.97
C ILE A 459 19.20 -54.68 48.13
N ALA A 460 17.86 -54.69 48.14
CA ALA A 460 17.07 -55.39 49.14
C ALA A 460 17.29 -56.91 49.10
N CYS A 461 17.34 -57.51 47.91
CA CYS A 461 17.68 -58.92 47.72
C CYS A 461 19.10 -59.25 48.18
N LEU A 462 20.09 -58.39 47.90
CA LEU A 462 21.47 -58.54 48.38
C LEU A 462 21.57 -58.40 49.90
N ARG A 463 20.89 -57.41 50.50
CA ARG A 463 20.78 -57.26 51.97
C ARG A 463 20.15 -58.50 52.61
N LYS A 464 19.11 -59.09 52.01
CA LYS A 464 18.48 -60.33 52.49
C LYS A 464 19.39 -61.57 52.34
N LYS A 465 20.24 -61.63 51.31
CA LYS A 465 21.31 -62.65 51.19
C LYS A 465 22.39 -62.45 52.26
N HIS A 466 22.87 -61.22 52.43
CA HIS A 466 23.88 -60.87 53.43
C HIS A 466 23.40 -61.18 54.85
N ALA A 467 22.19 -60.78 55.23
CA ALA A 467 21.63 -61.07 56.55
C ALA A 467 21.56 -62.58 56.86
N ARG A 468 21.20 -63.41 55.87
CA ARG A 468 21.23 -64.89 56.00
C ARG A 468 22.66 -65.41 56.19
N TRP A 469 23.63 -64.88 55.44
CA TRP A 469 25.04 -65.24 55.59
C TRP A 469 25.59 -64.81 56.96
N THR A 470 25.33 -63.59 57.40
CA THR A 470 25.71 -63.11 58.74
C THR A 470 25.08 -63.95 59.86
N ALA A 471 23.81 -64.37 59.72
CA ALA A 471 23.18 -65.27 60.68
C ALA A 471 23.86 -66.65 60.72
N LYS A 472 24.21 -67.22 59.56
CA LYS A 472 24.98 -68.47 59.47
C LYS A 472 26.36 -68.33 60.14
N ILE A 473 27.13 -67.30 59.78
CA ILE A 473 28.47 -67.05 60.34
C ILE A 473 28.40 -66.82 61.85
N LYS A 474 27.38 -66.12 62.36
CA LYS A 474 27.19 -65.96 63.81
C LYS A 474 26.94 -67.30 64.53
N ALA A 475 26.14 -68.19 63.95
CA ALA A 475 25.92 -69.52 64.51
C ALA A 475 27.19 -70.40 64.45
N GLU A 476 27.97 -70.32 63.37
CA GLU A 476 29.26 -71.02 63.23
C GLU A 476 30.30 -70.48 64.24
N ILE A 477 30.38 -69.16 64.44
CA ILE A 477 31.22 -68.54 65.47
C ILE A 477 30.77 -68.98 66.87
N GLN A 478 29.47 -68.94 67.17
CA GLN A 478 28.96 -69.34 68.48
C GLN A 478 29.30 -70.81 68.80
N ALA A 479 29.11 -71.72 67.84
CA ALA A 479 29.49 -73.13 68.00
C ALA A 479 31.02 -73.36 68.11
N ILE A 480 31.85 -72.41 67.67
CA ILE A 480 33.30 -72.39 67.92
C ILE A 480 33.59 -71.84 69.32
N THR A 481 32.93 -70.76 69.75
CA THR A 481 33.06 -70.21 71.12
C THR A 481 32.66 -71.21 72.18
N GLU A 482 31.55 -71.94 72.00
CA GLU A 482 31.11 -73.01 72.90
C GLU A 482 32.16 -74.15 72.98
N LYS A 483 32.81 -74.50 71.86
CA LYS A 483 33.93 -75.46 71.86
C LYS A 483 35.18 -74.94 72.56
N ILE A 484 35.51 -73.65 72.41
CA ILE A 484 36.62 -73.01 73.11
C ILE A 484 36.35 -73.00 74.61
N GLN A 485 35.16 -72.59 75.05
CA GLN A 485 34.75 -72.60 76.46
C GLN A 485 34.82 -74.01 77.06
N ASN A 486 34.33 -75.04 76.36
CA ASN A 486 34.45 -76.43 76.81
C ASN A 486 35.92 -76.89 76.90
N ALA A 487 36.79 -76.44 76.01
CA ALA A 487 38.23 -76.72 76.07
C ALA A 487 38.94 -75.95 77.20
N GLU A 488 38.50 -74.73 77.51
CA GLU A 488 38.99 -73.94 78.66
C GLU A 488 38.55 -74.56 79.99
N VAL A 489 37.29 -75.00 80.11
CA VAL A 489 36.82 -75.78 81.27
C VAL A 489 37.69 -77.03 81.43
N ARG A 490 37.89 -77.83 80.37
CA ARG A 490 38.75 -79.02 80.45
C ARG A 490 40.22 -78.68 80.78
N ARG A 491 40.72 -77.53 80.36
CA ARG A 491 42.05 -77.02 80.78
C ARG A 491 42.08 -76.67 82.26
N THR A 492 41.03 -76.07 82.82
CA THR A 492 40.95 -75.79 84.26
C THR A 492 40.83 -77.06 85.10
N GLU A 493 40.09 -78.08 84.63
CA GLU A 493 40.05 -79.41 85.26
C GLU A 493 41.46 -80.03 85.33
N LEU A 494 42.19 -80.03 84.20
CA LEU A 494 43.54 -80.56 84.12
C LEU A 494 44.57 -79.75 84.94
N LEU A 495 44.40 -78.43 85.05
CA LEU A 495 45.23 -77.60 85.94
C LEU A 495 44.95 -77.90 87.42
N ASN A 496 43.69 -78.11 87.81
CA ASN A 496 43.33 -78.52 89.17
C ASN A 496 43.87 -79.92 89.50
N GLU A 497 43.77 -80.87 88.57
CA GLU A 497 44.39 -82.21 88.70
C GLU A 497 45.91 -82.10 88.81
N THR A 498 46.55 -81.26 88.00
CA THR A 498 48.01 -81.01 88.07
C THR A 498 48.41 -80.43 89.42
N SER A 499 47.69 -79.42 89.92
CA SER A 499 48.00 -78.80 91.23
C SER A 499 47.77 -79.74 92.40
N PHE A 500 46.80 -80.67 92.30
CA PHE A 500 46.63 -81.74 93.28
C PHE A 500 47.81 -82.73 93.25
N ARG A 501 48.29 -83.14 92.06
CA ARG A 501 49.51 -83.95 91.95
C ARG A 501 50.75 -83.21 92.44
N GLU A 502 50.84 -81.90 92.24
CA GLU A 502 51.93 -81.06 92.72
C GLU A 502 51.91 -80.92 94.26
N GLN A 503 50.72 -80.96 94.88
CA GLN A 503 50.57 -81.10 96.33
C GLN A 503 50.99 -82.48 96.84
N GLU A 504 50.56 -83.58 96.21
CA GLU A 504 51.04 -84.94 96.54
C GLU A 504 52.59 -85.03 96.45
N ILE A 505 53.18 -84.48 95.37
CA ILE A 505 54.63 -84.39 95.21
C ILE A 505 55.27 -83.53 96.29
N SER A 506 54.66 -82.42 96.68
CA SER A 506 55.15 -81.56 97.77
C SER A 506 55.11 -82.27 99.13
N GLU A 507 54.08 -83.09 99.39
CA GLU A 507 54.03 -83.94 100.59
C GLU A 507 55.10 -85.04 100.57
N PHE A 508 55.37 -85.66 99.41
CA PHE A 508 56.49 -86.60 99.27
C PHE A 508 57.84 -85.91 99.43
N VAL A 509 58.02 -84.69 98.92
CA VAL A 509 59.24 -83.87 99.15
C VAL A 509 59.39 -83.54 100.64
N ALA A 510 58.34 -83.15 101.34
CA ALA A 510 58.38 -82.90 102.78
C ALA A 510 58.72 -84.17 103.59
N GLN A 511 58.26 -85.35 103.15
CA GLN A 511 58.66 -86.64 103.73
C GLN A 511 60.14 -86.94 103.47
N ILE A 512 60.65 -86.66 102.26
CA ILE A 512 62.08 -86.78 101.93
C ILE A 512 62.93 -85.78 102.73
N GLU A 513 62.48 -84.54 102.90
CA GLU A 513 63.16 -83.53 103.74
C GLU A 513 63.20 -83.96 105.21
N LYS A 514 62.11 -84.56 105.73
CA LYS A 514 62.09 -85.12 107.09
C LYS A 514 63.11 -86.25 107.25
N LEU A 515 63.14 -87.20 106.31
CA LEU A 515 64.17 -88.26 106.27
C LEU A 515 65.58 -87.66 106.14
N THR A 516 65.74 -86.56 105.40
CA THR A 516 67.02 -85.84 105.24
C THR A 516 67.44 -85.10 106.51
N ILE A 517 66.49 -84.64 107.34
CA ILE A 517 66.76 -84.08 108.67
C ILE A 517 67.22 -85.19 109.63
N GLU A 518 66.52 -86.33 109.65
CA GLU A 518 66.90 -87.50 110.44
C GLU A 518 68.31 -87.99 110.08
N LEU A 519 68.62 -88.09 108.78
CA LEU A 519 69.96 -88.42 108.26
C LEU A 519 71.01 -87.36 108.67
N LYS A 520 70.66 -86.06 108.63
CA LYS A 520 71.53 -84.97 109.10
C LYS A 520 71.76 -84.95 110.61
N GLU A 521 70.93 -85.62 111.42
CA GLU A 521 71.16 -85.76 112.86
C GLU A 521 72.12 -86.91 113.18
N GLU A 522 72.06 -88.02 112.43
CA GLU A 522 73.14 -89.02 112.42
C GLU A 522 74.46 -88.44 111.91
N GLU A 523 74.42 -87.63 110.84
CA GLU A 523 75.59 -86.96 110.27
C GLU A 523 76.23 -85.97 111.26
N LYS A 524 75.43 -85.20 112.02
CA LYS A 524 75.93 -84.35 113.13
C LYS A 524 76.60 -85.18 114.23
N ALA A 525 76.06 -86.36 114.56
CA ALA A 525 76.69 -87.26 115.55
C ALA A 525 78.04 -87.81 115.06
N PHE A 526 78.20 -87.98 113.75
CA PHE A 526 79.47 -88.34 113.12
C PHE A 526 80.46 -87.16 113.10
N VAL A 527 80.04 -85.99 112.61
CA VAL A 527 80.85 -84.76 112.51
C VAL A 527 81.31 -84.25 113.88
N ASN A 528 80.60 -84.54 114.98
CA ASN A 528 81.09 -84.21 116.33
C ASN A 528 82.33 -85.03 116.75
N LYS A 529 82.58 -86.22 116.17
CA LYS A 529 83.86 -86.93 116.34
C LYS A 529 84.96 -86.29 115.50
N GLU A 530 84.64 -85.88 114.28
CA GLU A 530 85.57 -85.23 113.35
C GLU A 530 86.03 -83.83 113.83
N LYS A 531 85.14 -83.05 114.43
CA LYS A 531 85.44 -81.71 114.96
C LYS A 531 86.37 -81.69 116.17
N MET A 532 86.65 -82.83 116.80
CA MET A 532 87.75 -82.95 117.77
C MET A 532 89.13 -82.95 117.09
N LEU A 533 89.24 -83.59 115.91
CA LEU A 533 90.47 -83.62 115.11
C LEU A 533 90.70 -82.28 114.38
N MET A 534 89.64 -81.68 113.83
CA MET A 534 89.76 -80.46 113.01
C MET A 534 90.20 -79.21 113.81
N LYS A 535 90.07 -79.22 115.15
CA LYS A 535 90.52 -78.13 116.03
C LYS A 535 92.05 -77.95 116.08
N GLU A 536 92.82 -78.94 115.63
CA GLU A 536 94.29 -78.83 115.58
C GLU A 536 94.79 -78.11 114.32
N LEU A 537 93.97 -78.08 113.25
CA LEU A 537 94.32 -77.47 111.96
C LEU A 537 94.05 -75.96 111.88
N SER A 538 93.01 -75.45 112.55
CA SER A 538 92.51 -74.07 112.36
C SER A 538 93.39 -72.95 112.92
N LYS A 539 94.68 -73.19 113.15
CA LYS A 539 95.67 -72.20 113.61
C LYS A 539 96.45 -71.52 112.49
N TYR A 540 96.39 -72.02 111.25
CA TYR A 540 97.34 -71.65 110.20
C TYR A 540 96.78 -70.73 109.09
N GLU A 541 95.46 -70.67 108.87
CA GLU A 541 94.88 -70.00 107.69
C GLU A 541 94.46 -68.54 107.90
N GLU A 542 94.41 -68.03 109.14
CA GLU A 542 94.02 -66.62 109.44
C GLU A 542 94.94 -65.56 108.79
N MET A 543 96.10 -65.94 108.26
CA MET A 543 97.00 -65.01 107.56
C MET A 543 96.53 -64.59 106.16
N PHE A 544 95.73 -65.41 105.47
CA PHE A 544 95.49 -65.26 104.02
C PHE A 544 94.52 -64.12 103.63
N VAL A 545 93.72 -63.64 104.59
CA VAL A 545 92.54 -62.78 104.32
C VAL A 545 92.89 -61.32 103.96
N LYS A 546 94.16 -60.90 104.03
CA LYS A 546 94.58 -59.49 103.85
C LYS A 546 94.89 -59.06 102.41
N GLU A 547 95.16 -60.00 101.50
CA GLU A 547 95.85 -59.70 100.23
C GLU A 547 94.93 -59.14 99.12
N THR A 548 93.69 -59.61 99.03
CA THR A 548 92.86 -59.49 97.81
C THR A 548 92.08 -58.18 97.65
N GLN A 549 92.25 -57.21 98.55
CA GLN A 549 91.48 -55.95 98.55
C GLN A 549 91.94 -54.93 97.49
N ILE A 550 93.01 -55.21 96.73
CA ILE A 550 93.78 -54.20 95.97
C ILE A 550 93.39 -54.05 94.48
N ASN A 551 93.08 -55.14 93.76
CA ASN A 551 92.98 -55.12 92.28
C ASN A 551 91.63 -54.59 91.75
N LYS A 552 91.30 -53.33 92.00
CA LYS A 552 90.02 -52.70 91.61
C LYS A 552 90.10 -51.72 90.43
N GLU A 553 91.23 -51.67 89.73
CA GLU A 553 91.57 -50.65 88.73
C GLU A 553 91.92 -51.26 87.36
N LYS A 554 90.95 -51.96 86.75
CA LYS A 554 90.93 -52.25 85.30
C LYS A 554 89.49 -52.29 84.80
N GLU A 555 89.09 -51.72 83.66
CA GLU A 555 89.50 -50.58 82.82
C GLU A 555 88.63 -50.75 81.55
N GLU A 556 87.75 -49.78 81.28
CA GLU A 556 87.36 -49.32 79.93
C GLU A 556 86.59 -50.20 78.90
N GLU A 557 86.20 -51.46 79.16
CA GLU A 557 85.41 -52.28 78.20
C GLU A 557 83.89 -51.96 78.11
N LEU A 558 83.46 -50.69 78.02
CA LEU A 558 82.03 -50.32 78.00
C LEU A 558 81.63 -49.15 77.05
N VAL A 559 82.31 -49.03 75.90
CA VAL A 559 82.17 -47.86 74.99
C VAL A 559 81.21 -48.08 73.79
N GLU A 560 80.89 -49.33 73.41
CA GLU A 560 80.53 -49.62 72.00
C GLU A 560 79.03 -49.56 71.60
N CYS A 561 78.08 -49.41 72.53
CA CYS A 561 76.63 -49.62 72.27
C CYS A 561 75.70 -48.40 72.49
N LEU A 562 76.14 -47.18 72.17
CA LEU A 562 75.34 -45.94 72.29
C LEU A 562 74.76 -45.30 71.00
N PRO A 563 75.28 -45.50 69.75
CA PRO A 563 74.86 -44.70 68.59
C PRO A 563 73.39 -44.76 68.15
N GLN A 564 72.62 -45.81 68.47
CA GLN A 564 71.30 -46.05 67.85
C GLN A 564 70.18 -45.14 68.37
N LEU A 565 70.32 -44.49 69.52
CA LEU A 565 69.31 -43.55 70.05
C LEU A 565 69.47 -42.12 69.53
N GLN A 566 70.63 -41.75 68.97
CA GLN A 566 70.95 -40.36 68.64
C GLN A 566 70.33 -39.89 67.30
N VAL A 567 70.10 -40.83 66.36
CA VAL A 567 69.51 -40.56 65.05
C VAL A 567 68.02 -40.16 65.15
N ALA A 568 67.26 -40.83 66.02
CA ALA A 568 65.82 -40.61 66.15
C ALA A 568 65.46 -39.21 66.69
N GLU A 569 66.32 -38.63 67.54
CA GLU A 569 66.08 -37.30 68.09
C GLU A 569 66.39 -36.16 67.10
N GLN A 570 67.28 -36.40 66.13
CA GLN A 570 67.67 -35.41 65.12
C GLN A 570 66.59 -35.21 64.06
N GLU A 571 65.96 -36.29 63.55
CA GLU A 571 64.84 -36.19 62.59
C GLU A 571 63.68 -35.32 63.12
N TYR A 572 63.35 -35.43 64.41
CA TYR A 572 62.25 -34.70 65.02
C TYR A 572 62.58 -33.20 65.18
N LYS A 573 63.81 -32.87 65.60
CA LYS A 573 64.28 -31.49 65.73
C LYS A 573 64.37 -30.77 64.38
N GLU A 574 64.76 -31.47 63.31
CA GLU A 574 64.87 -30.86 61.97
C GLU A 574 63.50 -30.58 61.33
N LYS A 575 62.51 -31.46 61.54
CA LYS A 575 61.12 -31.24 61.07
C LYS A 575 60.47 -30.03 61.76
N LYS A 576 60.84 -29.70 63.01
CA LYS A 576 60.33 -28.51 63.73
C LYS A 576 60.86 -27.20 63.15
N ARG A 577 62.17 -27.09 62.85
CA ARG A 577 62.77 -25.87 62.26
C ARG A 577 62.09 -25.47 60.95
N LYS A 578 61.83 -26.44 60.06
CA LYS A 578 61.20 -26.20 58.75
C LYS A 578 59.78 -25.64 58.86
N LEU A 579 59.09 -25.84 59.99
CA LEU A 579 57.79 -25.22 60.28
C LEU A 579 57.92 -23.76 60.76
N GLU A 580 58.93 -23.50 61.61
CA GLU A 580 59.22 -22.16 62.14
C GLU A 580 59.78 -21.23 61.04
N GLU A 581 60.58 -21.75 60.11
CA GLU A 581 61.06 -21.04 58.91
C GLU A 581 59.91 -20.63 57.97
N LEU A 582 58.97 -21.54 57.69
CA LEU A 582 57.76 -21.23 56.91
C LEU A 582 56.87 -20.18 57.59
N SER A 583 56.76 -20.23 58.93
CA SER A 583 56.03 -19.20 59.69
C SER A 583 56.66 -17.81 59.53
N ASN A 584 57.98 -17.72 59.46
CA ASN A 584 58.69 -16.43 59.28
C ASN A 584 58.62 -15.90 57.84
N ILE A 585 58.52 -16.79 56.83
CA ILE A 585 58.26 -16.41 55.44
C ILE A 585 56.85 -15.83 55.31
N ILE A 586 55.85 -16.45 55.96
CA ILE A 586 54.45 -15.98 55.93
C ILE A 586 54.30 -14.61 56.63
N THR A 587 55.00 -14.35 57.74
CA THR A 587 54.96 -13.02 58.38
C THR A 587 55.69 -11.95 57.57
N ALA A 588 56.78 -12.29 56.87
CA ALA A 588 57.44 -11.38 55.94
C ALA A 588 56.55 -11.02 54.74
N GLN A 589 55.93 -12.02 54.09
CA GLN A 589 54.98 -11.79 52.98
C GLN A 589 53.78 -10.94 53.41
N ARG A 590 53.34 -11.03 54.67
CA ARG A 590 52.25 -10.20 55.21
C ARG A 590 52.66 -8.74 55.43
N GLN A 591 53.92 -8.49 55.78
CA GLN A 591 54.46 -7.12 55.83
C GLN A 591 54.64 -6.54 54.41
N GLU A 592 54.96 -7.39 53.44
CA GLU A 592 55.02 -7.03 52.02
C GLU A 592 53.60 -6.73 51.46
N GLU A 593 52.59 -7.49 51.87
CA GLU A 593 51.15 -7.23 51.61
C GLU A 593 50.69 -5.89 52.22
N ASP A 594 51.04 -5.59 53.47
CA ASP A 594 50.73 -4.30 54.11
C ASP A 594 51.45 -3.11 53.42
N LEU A 595 52.71 -3.28 53.00
CA LEU A 595 53.42 -2.28 52.20
C LEU A 595 52.80 -2.08 50.82
N LEU A 596 52.38 -3.16 50.16
CA LEU A 596 51.69 -3.11 48.87
C LEU A 596 50.32 -2.44 48.99
N ASN A 597 49.55 -2.73 50.04
CA ASN A 597 48.28 -2.07 50.34
C ASN A 597 48.45 -0.57 50.60
N ASN A 598 49.52 -0.15 51.29
CA ASN A 598 49.85 1.27 51.45
C ASN A 598 50.22 1.95 50.13
N HIS A 599 50.95 1.27 49.23
CA HIS A 599 51.21 1.78 47.87
C HIS A 599 49.93 1.86 47.05
N ILE A 600 49.06 0.85 47.10
CA ILE A 600 47.74 0.84 46.45
C ILE A 600 46.88 2.00 46.97
N PHE A 601 46.90 2.31 48.27
CA PHE A 601 46.19 3.45 48.84
C PHE A 601 46.73 4.79 48.32
N LEU A 602 48.06 4.97 48.29
CA LEU A 602 48.70 6.17 47.74
C LEU A 602 48.39 6.35 46.24
N PHE A 603 48.53 5.29 45.44
CA PHE A 603 48.16 5.32 44.02
C PHE A 603 46.66 5.57 43.83
N THR A 604 45.77 4.99 44.65
CA THR A 604 44.32 5.22 44.56
C THR A 604 43.95 6.67 44.87
N ARG A 605 44.60 7.29 45.88
CA ARG A 605 44.46 8.71 46.19
C ARG A 605 44.92 9.59 45.02
N ASP A 606 46.07 9.27 44.44
CA ASP A 606 46.65 10.08 43.36
C ASP A 606 45.92 9.87 42.03
N PHE A 607 45.40 8.66 41.75
CA PHE A 607 44.42 8.41 40.68
C PHE A 607 43.13 9.20 40.90
N SER A 608 42.63 9.29 42.14
CA SER A 608 41.45 10.11 42.46
C SER A 608 41.70 11.60 42.15
N ARG A 609 42.93 12.08 42.37
CA ARG A 609 43.36 13.44 42.02
C ARG A 609 43.52 13.65 40.50
N TYR A 610 43.97 12.64 39.76
CA TYR A 610 43.93 12.68 38.30
C TYR A 610 42.48 12.65 37.75
N ILE A 611 41.58 11.90 38.39
CA ILE A 611 40.16 11.84 38.04
C ILE A 611 39.46 13.19 38.30
N SER A 612 39.74 13.87 39.41
CA SER A 612 39.19 15.22 39.65
C SER A 612 39.68 16.22 38.59
N ASN A 613 40.99 16.25 38.32
CA ASN A 613 41.55 17.12 37.27
C ASN A 613 40.97 16.78 35.87
N THR A 614 40.61 15.52 35.63
CA THR A 614 39.97 15.09 34.38
C THR A 614 38.53 15.62 34.29
N GLU A 615 37.82 15.76 35.40
CA GLU A 615 36.47 16.36 35.43
C GLU A 615 36.52 17.88 35.26
N ASP A 616 37.52 18.55 35.82
CA ASP A 616 37.78 19.98 35.59
C ASP A 616 38.10 20.24 34.11
N ILE A 617 38.98 19.42 33.50
CA ILE A 617 39.28 19.46 32.06
C ILE A 617 38.02 19.19 31.22
N LYS A 618 37.09 18.32 31.65
CA LYS A 618 35.79 18.16 30.98
C LYS A 618 34.91 19.40 31.11
N GLN A 619 34.94 20.12 32.23
CA GLN A 619 34.21 21.39 32.37
C GLN A 619 34.80 22.48 31.47
N GLU A 620 36.13 22.58 31.35
CA GLU A 620 36.77 23.48 30.37
C GLU A 620 36.44 23.06 28.92
N LEU A 621 36.52 21.77 28.58
CA LEU A 621 36.08 21.23 27.28
C LEU A 621 34.58 21.37 27.00
N LYS A 622 33.78 21.63 28.03
CA LYS A 622 32.36 21.98 27.90
C LYS A 622 32.21 23.49 27.70
N GLN A 623 32.84 24.33 28.50
CA GLN A 623 32.82 25.78 28.34
C GLN A 623 33.38 26.23 26.97
N LEU A 624 34.49 25.66 26.52
CA LEU A 624 35.05 25.91 25.19
C LEU A 624 34.11 25.44 24.08
N ARG A 625 33.44 24.29 24.25
CA ARG A 625 32.47 23.77 23.27
C ARG A 625 31.18 24.60 23.25
N ASP A 626 30.74 25.12 24.38
CA ASP A 626 29.61 26.03 24.49
C ASP A 626 29.96 27.43 23.92
N GLN A 627 31.22 27.89 24.07
CA GLN A 627 31.73 29.09 23.40
C GLN A 627 31.83 28.90 21.87
N GLU A 628 32.39 27.80 21.38
CA GLU A 628 32.45 27.52 19.93
C GLU A 628 31.06 27.25 19.34
N SER A 629 30.16 26.61 20.08
CA SER A 629 28.74 26.48 19.72
C SER A 629 28.08 27.86 19.62
N LYS A 630 28.37 28.77 20.56
CA LYS A 630 27.88 30.15 20.51
C LYS A 630 28.47 30.93 19.34
N LYS A 631 29.79 30.91 19.12
CA LYS A 631 30.43 31.51 17.92
C LYS A 631 29.82 30.96 16.63
N THR A 632 29.63 29.64 16.54
CA THR A 632 29.00 28.98 15.40
C THR A 632 27.57 29.49 15.18
N LYS A 633 26.79 29.65 16.25
CA LYS A 633 25.42 30.19 16.19
C LYS A 633 25.39 31.67 15.79
N ASP A 634 26.30 32.47 16.34
CA ASP A 634 26.43 33.89 16.02
C ASP A 634 26.94 34.08 14.56
N HIS A 635 27.80 33.19 14.08
CA HIS A 635 28.19 33.09 12.66
C HIS A 635 27.02 32.67 11.77
N PHE A 636 26.19 31.70 12.18
CA PHE A 636 24.99 31.32 11.42
C PHE A 636 23.97 32.46 11.33
N GLU A 637 23.74 33.20 12.41
CA GLU A 637 22.84 34.36 12.39
C GLU A 637 23.43 35.51 11.55
N THR A 638 24.76 35.69 11.55
CA THR A 638 25.46 36.60 10.64
C THR A 638 25.33 36.17 9.18
N LEU A 639 25.50 34.88 8.88
CA LEU A 639 25.38 34.30 7.54
C LEU A 639 23.95 34.47 6.99
N LYS A 640 22.94 34.16 7.82
CA LYS A 640 21.51 34.37 7.56
C LYS A 640 21.16 35.84 7.32
N ASN A 641 21.80 36.78 8.04
CA ASN A 641 21.63 38.20 7.80
C ASN A 641 22.29 38.66 6.48
N LEU A 642 23.42 38.06 6.09
CA LEU A 642 24.03 38.27 4.78
C LEU A 642 23.18 37.65 3.65
N GLU A 643 22.63 36.45 3.85
CA GLU A 643 21.74 35.76 2.90
C GLU A 643 20.43 36.54 2.67
N ASN A 644 19.81 37.04 3.74
CA ASN A 644 18.71 38.01 3.64
C ASN A 644 19.13 39.30 2.91
N GLY A 645 20.37 39.77 3.13
CA GLY A 645 20.94 40.93 2.45
C GLY A 645 21.13 40.71 0.94
N PHE A 646 21.63 39.54 0.53
CA PHE A 646 21.69 39.13 -0.87
C PHE A 646 20.29 39.04 -1.47
N TYR A 647 19.37 38.29 -0.85
CA TYR A 647 17.99 38.16 -1.32
C TYR A 647 17.27 39.50 -1.52
N ILE A 648 17.44 40.47 -0.61
CA ILE A 648 16.90 41.82 -0.73
C ILE A 648 17.57 42.62 -1.86
N ASN A 649 18.85 42.39 -2.13
CA ASN A 649 19.56 43.05 -3.23
C ASN A 649 19.27 42.41 -4.59
N ASP A 650 19.07 41.10 -4.64
CA ASP A 650 18.61 40.37 -5.83
C ASP A 650 17.19 40.81 -6.21
N GLN A 651 16.28 40.98 -5.24
CA GLN A 651 14.96 41.58 -5.49
C GLN A 651 15.04 43.01 -6.07
N LYS A 652 16.03 43.82 -5.64
CA LYS A 652 16.27 45.14 -6.24
C LYS A 652 16.85 45.04 -7.65
N ALA A 653 17.74 44.07 -7.90
CA ALA A 653 18.29 43.82 -9.22
C ALA A 653 17.20 43.36 -10.19
N ASP A 654 16.31 42.45 -9.78
CA ASP A 654 15.14 42.01 -10.54
C ASP A 654 14.18 43.17 -10.83
N LEU A 655 13.91 44.05 -9.85
CA LEU A 655 13.13 45.27 -10.07
C LEU A 655 13.78 46.19 -11.12
N LEU A 656 15.10 46.43 -11.02
CA LEU A 656 15.84 47.23 -11.99
C LEU A 656 15.91 46.58 -13.38
N LEU A 657 15.96 45.25 -13.47
CA LEU A 657 15.89 44.50 -14.73
C LEU A 657 14.48 44.55 -15.34
N LEU A 658 13.43 44.44 -14.53
CA LEU A 658 12.04 44.60 -14.96
C LEU A 658 11.75 46.02 -15.44
N GLU A 659 12.30 47.04 -14.77
CA GLU A 659 12.16 48.43 -15.16
C GLU A 659 12.99 48.77 -16.42
N ASN A 660 14.21 48.23 -16.55
CA ASN A 660 14.95 48.26 -17.82
C ASN A 660 14.21 47.55 -18.96
N LYS A 661 13.50 46.45 -18.68
CA LYS A 661 12.66 45.76 -19.66
C LYS A 661 11.48 46.64 -20.10
N LYS A 662 10.75 47.24 -19.15
CA LYS A 662 9.69 48.22 -19.44
C LYS A 662 10.20 49.40 -20.27
N LEU A 663 11.38 49.94 -19.94
CA LEU A 663 12.01 51.03 -20.71
C LEU A 663 12.36 50.57 -22.14
N LYS A 664 12.90 49.37 -22.33
CA LYS A 664 13.16 48.80 -23.68
C LYS A 664 11.87 48.57 -24.47
N GLU A 665 10.82 48.07 -23.82
CA GLU A 665 9.49 47.89 -24.43
C GLU A 665 8.85 49.24 -24.81
N TYR A 666 9.00 50.27 -23.97
CA TYR A 666 8.51 51.62 -24.27
C TYR A 666 9.31 52.31 -25.38
N ILE A 667 10.64 52.12 -25.43
CA ILE A 667 11.49 52.56 -26.55
C ILE A 667 11.09 51.84 -27.85
N LEU A 668 10.77 50.55 -27.79
CA LEU A 668 10.31 49.78 -28.95
C LEU A 668 8.91 50.21 -29.42
N TYR A 669 7.99 50.50 -28.50
CA TYR A 669 6.69 51.12 -28.78
C TYR A 669 6.83 52.49 -29.44
N LEU A 670 7.71 53.36 -28.92
CA LEU A 670 8.01 54.66 -29.52
C LEU A 670 8.64 54.52 -30.92
N LYS A 671 9.58 53.60 -31.12
CA LYS A 671 10.12 53.29 -32.46
C LYS A 671 9.04 52.84 -33.44
N ASN A 672 8.17 51.91 -33.02
CA ASN A 672 7.09 51.39 -33.86
C ASN A 672 6.04 52.48 -34.21
N ASN A 673 5.80 53.43 -33.32
CA ASN A 673 4.97 54.60 -33.62
C ASN A 673 5.69 55.60 -34.55
N ILE A 674 7.00 55.82 -34.40
CA ILE A 674 7.81 56.63 -35.34
C ILE A 674 7.79 56.00 -36.74
N GLU A 675 7.83 54.66 -36.85
CA GLU A 675 7.68 53.93 -38.11
C GLU A 675 6.30 54.19 -38.73
N LYS A 676 5.21 54.07 -37.97
CA LYS A 676 3.85 54.38 -38.44
C LYS A 676 3.66 55.84 -38.84
N TYR A 677 4.34 56.78 -38.18
CA TYR A 677 4.35 58.18 -38.61
C TYR A 677 5.15 58.38 -39.91
N ARG A 678 6.20 57.58 -40.17
CA ARG A 678 6.92 57.56 -41.45
C ARG A 678 6.03 57.01 -42.57
N GLU A 679 5.43 55.84 -42.36
CA GLU A 679 4.47 55.21 -43.29
C GLU A 679 3.28 56.15 -43.59
N GLY A 680 2.73 56.81 -42.56
CA GLY A 680 1.67 57.81 -42.72
C GLY A 680 2.13 59.09 -43.44
N GLN A 681 3.38 59.53 -43.25
CA GLN A 681 3.96 60.65 -43.98
C GLN A 681 4.23 60.31 -45.45
N GLU A 682 4.65 59.07 -45.75
CA GLU A 682 4.81 58.56 -47.12
C GLU A 682 3.45 58.43 -47.82
N ALA A 683 2.42 57.93 -47.13
CA ALA A 683 1.04 57.91 -47.64
C ALA A 683 0.48 59.33 -47.90
N LEU A 684 0.82 60.31 -47.06
CA LEU A 684 0.50 61.72 -47.28
C LEU A 684 1.29 62.33 -48.45
N MET A 685 2.55 61.95 -48.66
CA MET A 685 3.35 62.35 -49.83
C MET A 685 2.76 61.77 -51.13
N HIS A 686 2.34 60.50 -51.12
CA HIS A 686 1.69 59.88 -52.28
C HIS A 686 0.33 60.53 -52.59
N THR A 687 -0.56 60.69 -51.60
CA THR A 687 -1.86 61.35 -51.82
C THR A 687 -1.72 62.83 -52.20
N SER A 688 -0.72 63.55 -51.68
CA SER A 688 -0.36 64.90 -52.13
C SER A 688 0.16 64.92 -53.57
N SER A 689 0.95 63.93 -53.98
CA SER A 689 1.42 63.76 -55.36
C SER A 689 0.27 63.46 -56.33
N ASP A 690 -0.65 62.58 -55.96
CA ASP A 690 -1.85 62.27 -56.76
C ASP A 690 -2.80 63.46 -56.84
N LEU A 691 -3.03 64.20 -55.77
CA LEU A 691 -3.79 65.45 -55.79
C LEU A 691 -3.11 66.52 -56.66
N SER A 692 -1.78 66.64 -56.61
CA SER A 692 -1.02 67.54 -57.49
C SER A 692 -1.16 67.12 -58.96
N ARG A 693 -1.19 65.82 -59.24
CA ARG A 693 -1.38 65.26 -60.58
C ARG A 693 -2.81 65.45 -61.08
N GLN A 694 -3.82 65.36 -60.22
CA GLN A 694 -5.21 65.71 -60.52
C GLN A 694 -5.37 67.21 -60.77
N LEU A 695 -4.69 68.07 -60.00
CA LEU A 695 -4.69 69.52 -60.20
C LEU A 695 -4.10 69.88 -61.57
N ILE A 696 -2.96 69.29 -61.96
CA ILE A 696 -2.36 69.47 -63.28
C ILE A 696 -3.30 68.96 -64.40
N ALA A 697 -4.01 67.86 -64.18
CA ALA A 697 -4.99 67.34 -65.14
C ALA A 697 -6.21 68.26 -65.29
N GLN A 698 -6.69 68.88 -64.20
CA GLN A 698 -7.76 69.89 -64.26
C GLN A 698 -7.28 71.22 -64.85
N GLU A 699 -6.03 71.63 -64.59
CA GLU A 699 -5.43 72.81 -65.24
C GLU A 699 -5.30 72.61 -66.76
N ALA A 700 -4.97 71.38 -67.20
CA ALA A 700 -5.00 71.02 -68.61
C ALA A 700 -6.42 71.09 -69.20
N GLN A 701 -7.40 70.43 -68.57
CA GLN A 701 -8.81 70.49 -69.02
C GLN A 701 -9.34 71.94 -69.05
N TYR A 702 -8.94 72.79 -68.12
CA TYR A 702 -9.35 74.20 -68.11
C TYR A 702 -8.68 75.01 -69.24
N LYS A 703 -7.43 74.69 -69.60
CA LYS A 703 -6.75 75.27 -70.78
C LYS A 703 -7.38 74.81 -72.09
N ASP A 704 -7.77 73.55 -72.18
CA ASP A 704 -8.46 72.99 -73.35
C ASP A 704 -9.84 73.65 -73.53
N LEU A 705 -10.65 73.71 -72.47
CA LEU A 705 -11.94 74.43 -72.46
C LEU A 705 -11.78 75.93 -72.74
N TRP A 706 -10.70 76.56 -72.27
CA TRP A 706 -10.40 77.95 -72.58
C TRP A 706 -9.98 78.14 -74.05
N ALA A 707 -9.28 77.18 -74.65
CA ALA A 707 -8.98 77.18 -76.07
C ALA A 707 -10.24 76.96 -76.93
N GLU A 708 -11.17 76.10 -76.52
CA GLU A 708 -12.50 75.96 -77.15
C GLU A 708 -13.34 77.24 -77.03
N PHE A 709 -13.29 77.91 -75.88
CA PHE A 709 -13.94 79.21 -75.68
C PHE A 709 -13.31 80.30 -76.57
N GLN A 710 -11.97 80.37 -76.66
CA GLN A 710 -11.29 81.28 -77.58
C GLN A 710 -11.59 80.96 -79.05
N ALA A 711 -11.74 79.68 -79.43
CA ALA A 711 -12.12 79.27 -80.77
C ALA A 711 -13.57 79.66 -81.11
N THR A 712 -14.52 79.48 -80.19
CA THR A 712 -15.92 79.91 -80.40
C THR A 712 -16.08 81.42 -80.39
N VAL A 713 -15.38 82.14 -79.51
CA VAL A 713 -15.29 83.62 -79.58
C VAL A 713 -14.69 84.07 -80.91
N LYS A 714 -13.64 83.40 -81.41
CA LYS A 714 -13.07 83.72 -82.72
C LYS A 714 -14.06 83.48 -83.86
N ILE A 715 -14.78 82.36 -83.88
CA ILE A 715 -15.83 82.09 -84.88
C ILE A 715 -16.93 83.16 -84.84
N LEU A 716 -17.32 83.63 -83.65
CA LEU A 716 -18.28 84.72 -83.51
C LEU A 716 -17.73 86.08 -84.00
N VAL A 717 -16.44 86.35 -83.82
CA VAL A 717 -15.76 87.54 -84.36
C VAL A 717 -15.61 87.46 -85.89
N ASP A 718 -15.19 86.31 -86.43
CA ASP A 718 -15.04 86.09 -87.87
C ASP A 718 -16.41 86.25 -88.60
N ASN A 719 -17.51 85.72 -88.02
CA ASN A 719 -18.87 85.96 -88.49
C ASN A 719 -19.32 87.44 -88.34
N GLY A 720 -18.81 88.14 -87.32
CA GLY A 720 -19.03 89.57 -87.10
C GLY A 720 -18.33 90.44 -88.14
N GLU A 721 -17.11 90.06 -88.54
CA GLU A 721 -16.33 90.72 -89.59
C GLU A 721 -16.99 90.49 -90.97
N GLU A 722 -17.51 89.29 -91.25
CA GLU A 722 -18.26 88.99 -92.48
C GLU A 722 -19.55 89.81 -92.57
N THR A 723 -20.34 89.89 -91.50
CA THR A 723 -21.55 90.74 -91.45
C THR A 723 -21.24 92.24 -91.49
N LEU A 724 -20.11 92.70 -90.91
CA LEU A 724 -19.63 94.07 -91.09
C LEU A 724 -19.20 94.37 -92.53
N GLN A 725 -18.55 93.43 -93.21
CA GLN A 725 -18.19 93.58 -94.62
C GLN A 725 -19.44 93.59 -95.52
N ASP A 726 -20.51 92.89 -95.17
CA ASP A 726 -21.79 92.99 -95.88
C ASP A 726 -22.57 94.29 -95.59
N ILE A 727 -22.53 94.80 -94.35
CA ILE A 727 -23.03 96.15 -94.02
C ILE A 727 -22.26 97.22 -94.81
N LYS A 728 -20.96 97.04 -94.99
CA LYS A 728 -20.11 97.91 -95.82
C LYS A 728 -20.45 97.78 -97.31
N ASN A 729 -20.61 96.57 -97.83
CA ASN A 729 -21.10 96.31 -99.20
C ASN A 729 -22.46 96.97 -99.46
N LEU A 730 -23.36 96.97 -98.47
CA LEU A 730 -24.66 97.64 -98.52
C LEU A 730 -24.53 99.16 -98.43
N THR A 731 -23.64 99.67 -97.57
CA THR A 731 -23.37 101.11 -97.41
C THR A 731 -22.80 101.71 -98.69
N ASP A 732 -21.87 101.02 -99.36
CA ASP A 732 -21.30 101.52 -100.61
C ASP A 732 -22.27 101.39 -101.80
N LYS A 733 -23.18 100.39 -101.80
CA LYS A 733 -24.34 100.37 -102.72
C LYS A 733 -25.31 101.52 -102.47
N LEU A 734 -25.55 101.90 -101.21
CA LEU A 734 -26.35 103.09 -100.86
C LEU A 734 -25.64 104.38 -101.25
N ARG A 735 -24.33 104.46 -101.09
CA ARG A 735 -23.51 105.60 -101.56
C ARG A 735 -23.57 105.75 -103.08
N GLU A 736 -23.41 104.66 -103.82
CA GLU A 736 -23.52 104.64 -105.28
C GLU A 736 -24.95 104.97 -105.76
N ARG A 737 -25.99 104.56 -105.00
CA ARG A 737 -27.38 104.99 -105.21
C ARG A 737 -27.53 106.50 -105.00
N ASP A 738 -26.94 107.03 -103.94
CA ASP A 738 -27.08 108.44 -103.55
C ASP A 738 -26.27 109.37 -104.46
N GLU A 739 -25.14 108.93 -105.00
CA GLU A 739 -24.41 109.59 -106.09
C GLU A 739 -25.24 109.61 -107.39
N LYS A 740 -25.88 108.48 -107.74
CA LYS A 740 -26.83 108.43 -108.87
C LYS A 740 -28.06 109.32 -108.63
N MET A 741 -28.55 109.41 -107.39
CA MET A 741 -29.65 110.29 -107.00
C MET A 741 -29.23 111.77 -107.00
N GLN A 742 -27.99 112.10 -106.65
CA GLN A 742 -27.41 113.45 -106.82
C GLN A 742 -27.23 113.82 -108.29
N HIS A 743 -26.88 112.86 -109.16
CA HIS A 743 -26.91 113.07 -110.61
C HIS A 743 -28.33 113.32 -111.14
N VAL A 744 -29.34 112.60 -110.66
CA VAL A 744 -30.76 112.89 -110.99
C VAL A 744 -31.17 114.26 -110.45
N SER A 745 -30.80 114.63 -109.22
CA SER A 745 -31.11 115.95 -108.65
C SER A 745 -30.42 117.10 -109.38
N THR A 746 -29.15 116.96 -109.79
CA THR A 746 -28.46 117.99 -110.59
C THR A 746 -29.02 118.08 -112.01
N TRP A 747 -29.45 116.97 -112.61
CA TRP A 747 -30.16 116.95 -113.89
C TRP A 747 -31.53 117.65 -113.80
N LEU A 748 -32.30 117.38 -112.74
CA LEU A 748 -33.57 118.06 -112.46
C LEU A 748 -33.38 119.54 -112.11
N GLN A 749 -32.33 119.90 -111.37
CA GLN A 749 -32.04 121.29 -110.99
C GLN A 749 -31.61 122.12 -112.21
N GLY A 750 -30.75 121.58 -113.08
CA GLY A 750 -30.44 122.21 -114.37
C GLY A 750 -31.65 122.32 -115.30
N SER A 751 -32.58 121.36 -115.23
CA SER A 751 -33.87 121.43 -115.96
C SER A 751 -34.80 122.53 -115.41
N LEU A 752 -34.79 122.75 -114.08
CA LEU A 752 -35.56 123.81 -113.41
C LEU A 752 -34.95 125.21 -113.63
N GLU A 753 -33.62 125.32 -113.71
CA GLU A 753 -32.95 126.58 -114.05
C GLU A 753 -33.14 126.93 -115.54
N GLY A 754 -33.20 125.94 -116.43
CA GLY A 754 -33.64 126.12 -117.81
C GLY A 754 -35.09 126.62 -117.95
N LEU A 755 -35.98 126.24 -117.03
CA LEU A 755 -37.37 126.69 -116.99
C LEU A 755 -37.58 128.04 -116.28
N ARG A 756 -36.60 128.55 -115.53
CA ARG A 756 -36.65 129.89 -114.90
C ARG A 756 -36.17 131.03 -115.80
N LEU A 757 -35.64 130.74 -116.99
CA LEU A 757 -35.10 131.74 -117.93
C LEU A 757 -36.01 132.04 -119.13
N LEU A 758 -37.33 131.82 -118.99
CA LEU A 758 -38.31 131.98 -120.07
C LEU A 758 -39.47 132.95 -119.76
N VAL A 759 -39.51 133.57 -118.57
CA VAL A 759 -40.50 134.60 -118.20
C VAL A 759 -39.86 135.68 -117.32
N GLU A 760 -39.22 136.68 -117.95
CA GLU A 760 -39.30 138.11 -117.63
C GLU A 760 -38.53 138.93 -118.69
N GLN A 761 -38.87 140.22 -118.86
CA GLN A 761 -38.75 140.92 -120.16
C GLN A 761 -37.47 141.74 -120.42
N GLU A 762 -37.08 141.77 -121.70
CA GLU A 762 -36.60 142.94 -122.47
C GLU A 762 -35.50 143.88 -121.89
N SER A 763 -34.23 143.55 -122.16
CA SER A 763 -33.23 144.40 -122.90
C SER A 763 -32.86 145.85 -122.45
N PRO A 764 -31.75 146.48 -122.93
CA PRO A 764 -30.47 145.97 -123.47
C PRO A 764 -29.19 146.63 -122.87
N MET A 765 -28.01 146.16 -123.37
CA MET A 765 -26.63 146.71 -123.24
C MET A 765 -25.83 146.46 -121.94
N GLY A 766 -24.51 146.14 -121.99
CA GLY A 766 -23.69 145.71 -123.14
C GLY A 766 -22.15 145.83 -122.94
N LEU A 767 -21.37 145.00 -123.68
CA LEU A 767 -19.90 145.12 -123.96
C LEU A 767 -18.94 144.81 -122.77
N LEU A 768 -17.67 144.33 -122.88
CA LEU A 768 -16.79 143.88 -123.99
C LEU A 768 -15.54 143.08 -123.46
N LYS A 769 -14.94 142.17 -124.30
CA LYS A 769 -13.51 141.66 -124.29
C LYS A 769 -13.04 140.71 -123.13
N LYS A 770 -12.03 139.81 -123.26
CA LYS A 770 -11.47 138.96 -124.38
C LYS A 770 -10.37 137.94 -123.88
N LYS A 771 -10.26 136.74 -124.52
CA LYS A 771 -9.08 135.83 -124.75
C LYS A 771 -8.52 134.80 -123.67
N LYS A 772 -8.48 133.49 -124.08
CA LYS A 772 -7.38 132.45 -124.00
C LYS A 772 -6.92 131.86 -122.61
N HIS A 773 -6.23 130.69 -122.42
CA HIS A 773 -5.76 129.51 -123.23
C HIS A 773 -5.22 128.29 -122.37
N ILE A 774 -4.80 127.17 -123.03
CA ILE A 774 -3.74 126.17 -122.61
C ILE A 774 -4.09 125.12 -121.50
N ARG A 775 -3.41 123.97 -121.22
CA ARG A 775 -2.70 122.81 -121.93
C ARG A 775 -1.75 122.09 -120.89
N THR A 776 -1.35 120.79 -120.87
CA THR A 776 -1.66 119.47 -121.51
C THR A 776 -0.91 118.29 -120.81
N ARG A 777 -1.37 117.02 -120.94
CA ARG A 777 -0.60 115.70 -120.85
C ARG A 777 -0.06 115.23 -119.45
N VAL A 778 0.39 113.97 -119.17
CA VAL A 778 0.00 112.54 -119.51
C VAL A 778 0.89 111.46 -118.78
N HIS A 779 0.37 110.21 -118.52
CA HIS A 779 1.05 108.90 -118.16
C HIS A 779 1.70 108.67 -116.75
N PHE A 780 1.47 107.59 -115.96
CA PHE A 780 1.76 106.09 -116.05
C PHE A 780 3.26 105.68 -115.90
N PRO A 781 3.72 104.42 -115.56
CA PRO A 781 3.05 103.14 -115.16
C PRO A 781 3.78 102.21 -114.10
N VAL A 782 3.36 100.91 -113.99
CA VAL A 782 4.03 99.70 -113.38
C VAL A 782 3.93 99.55 -111.83
N VAL A 783 3.58 98.43 -111.14
CA VAL A 783 3.16 97.00 -111.38
C VAL A 783 4.17 95.84 -111.11
N LYS A 784 4.03 95.14 -109.95
CA LYS A 784 4.53 93.78 -109.55
C LYS A 784 3.93 93.40 -108.16
N ARG A 785 3.74 92.17 -107.62
CA ARG A 785 4.02 90.72 -107.89
C ARG A 785 5.46 90.19 -107.66
N THR A 786 5.72 89.05 -107.00
CA THR A 786 4.86 87.97 -106.39
C THR A 786 5.62 87.17 -105.29
N GLU A 787 4.89 86.47 -104.38
CA GLU A 787 5.26 85.17 -103.74
C GLU A 787 6.48 85.06 -102.78
N ARG A 788 6.62 84.11 -101.82
CA ARG A 788 5.68 83.20 -101.08
C ARG A 788 6.38 82.59 -99.83
N ASN A 789 5.61 81.89 -98.98
CA ASN A 789 5.98 80.72 -98.13
C ASN A 789 6.89 80.86 -96.89
N THR A 790 6.34 80.44 -95.72
CA THR A 790 6.86 79.50 -94.69
C THR A 790 8.31 79.63 -94.15
N LEU A 791 8.61 79.36 -92.87
CA LEU A 791 8.16 78.21 -92.05
C LEU A 791 8.43 78.45 -90.55
N THR A 792 7.78 77.71 -89.66
CA THR A 792 8.09 77.65 -88.21
C THR A 792 9.20 76.65 -87.90
N LYS A 793 9.95 76.91 -86.83
CA LYS A 793 10.36 75.88 -85.86
C LYS A 793 10.54 76.49 -84.47
#